data_AF-A0A9N7NKT6-F1
#
_entry.id   AF-A0A9N7NKT6-F1
#
_cell.length_a   1.000
_cell.length_b   1.000
_cell.length_c   1.000
_cell.angle_alpha   90.00
_cell.angle_beta   90.00
_cell.angle_gamma   90.00
#
_symmetry.space_group_name_H-M   'P 1'
#
loop_
_entity.id
_entity.type
_entity.pdbx_description
1 polymer ?
#
loop_
_entity_poly.entity_id
_entity_poly.type
_entity_poly.pdbx_seq_one_letter_code
_entity_poly.pdbx_strand_id
1 'polypeptide(L)'
;NSDGNSDLHEEIVARLTTMLDEHNELVKSFRMAKERIQHHGQNDLKIRLIGRRYSDGRCYNLPTSSEVAALVVGDFDQAMGERDILVETKSGRLQRINELNASYLALQYPLLLPYGEDGYREDIPFSDLKEVKEDGRTTVSIREYFAYRIHDRNHEPSTILSARRLFQQFIVDAYTMVESSRLRYIRFNQSRLRCDMYNGLADAVLRGDIDPGSRGKRIILPSSFTGGARNMIQNYQDAMAICRWAGYPDLFITFTCNPKWPEILRFLGPRNLRPEDRPDIVCRVFRSKLKQLIKDFRHNQMFGKEHMIHGPCGLARKQSPCMVDGKCSKRFPKAFLEFTSVDDEGYPRYRRRDNGRHIEKNGVVVHNGFVVPHNRKLLMKYGAHINVEWCNQSRSIKYLFKYVNKGNDRVTASFYQSTGDGEPEKPVDEINMFYDCRYVSSCEAAWRLLGYELQYKKPPVQRLSFHLKGEQYVIFEDEDRIDEVIKKPTVNESQFLAWMEANKIYPEARELTYVEAPSKFVWNTTLREWTPRIREGAIARLRYVPPNAGDNFYLRCLVNVIRGATCHEDYMKVDNVQYSSYRDACHALGLLGDDREYVDGISEASHWASADSLRRMFATLLVSGSLGRPEHVWETCVDFLSDDIIYRQ
;
A
#
# COMPACT_ATOMS: atom_id res chain seq x y z
N ASN A 1 -32.34 18.16 17.18
CA ASN A 1 -32.40 18.58 18.60
C ASN A 1 -32.25 20.07 18.69
N SER A 2 -33.37 20.71 18.99
CA SER A 2 -33.50 22.05 19.53
C SER A 2 -32.94 22.06 20.96
N ASP A 3 -31.65 22.35 21.11
CA ASP A 3 -31.05 22.76 22.39
C ASP A 3 -30.32 24.08 22.15
N GLY A 4 -31.07 25.17 22.31
CA GLY A 4 -30.56 26.54 22.37
C GLY A 4 -30.13 26.87 23.79
N ASN A 5 -28.99 26.36 24.23
CA ASN A 5 -28.28 26.90 25.38
C ASN A 5 -26.76 26.83 25.15
N SER A 6 -26.19 27.90 24.61
CA SER A 6 -24.74 28.09 24.60
C SER A 6 -24.30 28.58 25.99
N ASP A 7 -24.31 27.68 26.98
CA ASP A 7 -23.69 27.92 28.29
C ASP A 7 -22.16 27.87 28.12
N LEU A 8 -21.60 28.91 27.53
CA LEU A 8 -20.19 29.20 27.67
C LEU A 8 -19.97 29.69 29.10
N HIS A 9 -19.33 28.88 29.93
CA HIS A 9 -18.94 29.30 31.28
C HIS A 9 -17.90 30.42 31.20
N GLU A 10 -18.36 31.67 31.26
CA GLU A 10 -17.53 32.87 31.15
C GLU A 10 -16.35 32.86 32.13
N GLU A 11 -16.55 32.35 33.34
CA GLU A 11 -15.50 32.20 34.34
C GLU A 11 -14.36 31.27 33.87
N ILE A 12 -14.70 30.15 33.21
CA ILE A 12 -13.70 29.22 32.68
C ILE A 12 -12.93 29.89 31.54
N VAL A 13 -13.63 30.59 30.65
CA VAL A 13 -12.99 31.33 29.55
C VAL A 13 -12.05 32.41 30.07
N ALA A 14 -12.48 33.18 31.07
CA ALA A 14 -11.65 34.20 31.71
C ALA A 14 -10.38 33.58 32.34
N ARG A 15 -10.52 32.50 33.12
CA ARG A 15 -9.38 31.79 33.73
C ARG A 15 -8.41 31.23 32.68
N LEU A 16 -8.93 30.64 31.60
CA LEU A 16 -8.09 30.14 30.50
C LEU A 16 -7.37 31.28 29.79
N THR A 17 -8.04 32.42 29.61
CA THR A 17 -7.46 33.62 28.99
C THR A 17 -6.30 34.16 29.83
N THR A 18 -6.52 34.34 31.14
CA THR A 18 -5.46 34.77 32.08
C THR A 18 -4.29 33.80 32.07
N MET A 19 -4.56 32.49 32.14
CA MET A 19 -3.51 31.46 32.11
C MET A 19 -2.66 31.51 30.84
N LEU A 20 -3.29 31.67 29.67
CA LEU A 20 -2.57 31.82 28.41
C LEU A 20 -1.77 33.14 28.35
N ASP A 21 -2.31 34.23 28.89
CA ASP A 21 -1.62 35.52 28.91
C ASP A 21 -0.39 35.52 29.84
N GLU A 22 -0.46 34.78 30.95
CA GLU A 22 0.62 34.66 31.92
C GLU A 22 1.74 33.72 31.43
N HIS A 23 1.37 32.60 30.80
CA HIS A 23 2.30 31.50 30.57
C HIS A 23 2.65 31.22 29.11
N ASN A 24 1.84 31.64 28.14
CA ASN A 24 2.06 31.31 26.74
C ASN A 24 2.79 32.43 25.99
N GLU A 25 4.07 32.21 25.70
CA GLU A 25 4.94 33.20 25.05
C GLU A 25 4.54 33.51 23.59
N LEU A 26 3.88 32.56 22.93
CA LEU A 26 3.30 32.79 21.61
C LEU A 26 2.10 33.74 21.72
N VAL A 27 1.20 33.50 22.68
CA VAL A 27 0.04 34.38 22.92
C VAL A 27 0.48 35.81 23.22
N LYS A 28 1.49 35.99 24.10
CA LYS A 28 2.08 37.31 24.38
C LYS A 28 2.58 38.00 23.12
N SER A 29 3.28 37.28 22.25
CA SER A 29 3.79 37.79 20.97
C SER A 29 2.67 38.23 20.02
N PHE A 30 1.60 37.43 19.90
CA PHE A 30 0.44 37.78 19.08
C PHE A 30 -0.35 38.96 19.66
N ARG A 31 -0.47 39.08 20.99
CA ARG A 31 -1.10 40.24 21.63
C ARG A 31 -0.29 41.51 21.44
N MET A 32 1.02 41.47 21.60
CA MET A 32 1.89 42.61 21.29
C MET A 32 1.76 43.04 19.83
N ALA A 33 1.69 42.08 18.88
CA ALA A 33 1.46 42.39 17.48
C ALA A 33 0.09 43.06 17.26
N LYS A 34 -0.98 42.54 17.88
CA LYS A 34 -2.33 43.13 17.85
C LYS A 34 -2.35 44.55 18.40
N GLU A 35 -1.75 44.79 19.57
CA GLU A 35 -1.67 46.12 20.19
C GLU A 35 -0.92 47.11 19.29
N ARG A 36 0.20 46.70 18.68
CA ARG A 36 0.94 47.54 17.73
C ARG A 36 0.10 47.89 16.49
N ILE A 37 -0.68 46.94 15.96
CA ILE A 37 -1.60 47.19 14.84
C ILE A 37 -2.70 48.17 15.24
N GLN A 38 -3.20 48.09 16.47
CA GLN A 38 -4.26 48.97 16.99
C GLN A 38 -3.75 50.38 17.30
N HIS A 39 -2.51 50.52 17.80
CA HIS A 39 -1.94 51.81 18.22
C HIS A 39 -1.24 52.61 17.10
N HIS A 40 -0.63 51.98 16.10
CA HIS A 40 0.25 52.67 15.15
C HIS A 40 -0.29 52.85 13.72
N GLY A 41 -1.53 52.45 13.42
CA GLY A 41 -2.01 52.47 12.04
C GLY A 41 -1.21 51.52 11.13
N GLN A 42 -1.50 51.50 9.82
CA GLN A 42 -1.00 50.52 8.85
C GLN A 42 0.54 50.42 8.78
N ASN A 43 1.16 49.55 9.58
CA ASN A 43 2.52 49.07 9.38
C ASN A 43 2.48 47.60 8.94
N ASP A 44 3.26 47.24 7.91
CA ASP A 44 3.44 45.86 7.45
C ASP A 44 4.22 45.06 8.50
N LEU A 45 3.49 44.43 9.42
CA LEU A 45 4.06 43.63 10.50
C LEU A 45 4.07 42.15 10.09
N LYS A 46 5.27 41.56 9.96
CA LYS A 46 5.46 40.12 9.71
C LYS A 46 5.88 39.44 11.01
N ILE A 47 5.09 38.47 11.47
CA ILE A 47 5.50 37.53 12.51
C ILE A 47 6.23 36.38 11.83
N ARG A 48 7.53 36.21 12.13
CA ARG A 48 8.31 35.08 11.62
C ARG A 48 8.68 34.15 12.77
N LEU A 49 8.28 32.89 12.64
CA LEU A 49 8.76 31.80 13.49
C LEU A 49 10.07 31.26 12.92
N ILE A 50 11.11 31.18 13.75
CA ILE A 50 12.41 30.66 13.33
C ILE A 50 12.36 29.13 13.35
N GLY A 51 12.46 28.49 12.17
CA GLY A 51 12.27 27.04 12.00
C GLY A 51 13.44 26.14 12.44
N ARG A 52 14.62 26.69 12.74
CA ARG A 52 15.78 25.96 13.29
C ARG A 52 16.19 26.61 14.60
N ARG A 53 16.08 25.87 15.71
CA ARG A 53 16.51 26.32 17.03
C ARG A 53 17.95 25.88 17.27
N TYR A 54 18.84 26.84 17.54
CA TYR A 54 20.24 26.57 17.91
C TYR A 54 20.41 26.34 19.43
N SER A 55 19.37 26.61 20.22
CA SER A 55 19.29 26.32 21.66
C SER A 55 18.51 25.02 21.92
N ASP A 56 18.97 24.28 22.94
CA ASP A 56 18.35 23.03 23.40
C ASP A 56 16.97 23.33 24.02
N GLY A 57 15.91 22.85 23.37
CA GLY A 57 14.51 23.05 23.78
C GLY A 57 13.98 21.83 24.54
N ARG A 58 14.70 21.38 25.59
CA ARG A 58 14.24 20.26 26.44
C ARG A 58 12.83 20.51 26.96
N CYS A 59 12.16 19.43 27.41
CA CYS A 59 10.81 19.39 28.02
C CYS A 59 10.49 20.44 29.11
N TYR A 60 11.43 21.29 29.52
CA TYR A 60 11.27 22.32 30.54
C TYR A 60 11.67 23.74 30.10
N ASN A 61 12.07 23.96 28.84
CA ASN A 61 12.45 25.28 28.35
C ASN A 61 11.26 25.92 27.61
N LEU A 62 10.70 26.99 28.20
CA LEU A 62 9.71 27.85 27.57
C LEU A 62 10.34 28.63 26.39
N PRO A 63 9.60 28.93 25.31
CA PRO A 63 10.11 29.81 24.25
C PRO A 63 10.54 31.16 24.86
N THR A 64 11.73 31.67 24.55
CA THR A 64 12.15 32.99 25.05
C THR A 64 11.73 34.11 24.08
N SER A 65 11.50 35.33 24.58
CA SER A 65 11.09 36.51 23.78
C SER A 65 11.99 36.81 22.58
N SER A 66 13.24 36.36 22.58
CA SER A 66 14.20 36.47 21.47
C SER A 66 13.94 35.52 20.28
N GLU A 67 13.05 34.53 20.43
CA GLU A 67 12.84 33.43 19.46
C GLU A 67 11.64 33.66 18.52
N VAL A 68 10.80 34.66 18.82
CA VAL A 68 9.69 35.14 17.97
C VAL A 68 9.98 36.58 17.59
N ALA A 69 10.40 36.81 16.34
CA ALA A 69 10.74 38.15 15.86
C ALA A 69 9.60 38.73 15.00
N ALA A 70 9.13 39.92 15.36
CA ALA A 70 8.38 40.79 14.47
C ALA A 70 9.36 41.64 13.66
N LEU A 71 9.40 41.47 12.34
CA LEU A 71 10.34 42.15 11.43
C LEU A 71 9.59 42.89 10.31
N VAL A 72 10.22 43.92 9.75
CA VAL A 72 9.68 44.79 8.68
C VAL A 72 10.48 44.56 7.37
N VAL A 73 9.75 44.35 6.25
CA VAL A 73 10.14 44.20 4.81
C VAL A 73 10.83 42.89 4.32
N GLY A 74 10.35 42.37 3.15
CA GLY A 74 11.14 41.61 2.15
C GLY A 74 10.59 40.26 1.66
N ASP A 75 10.32 40.14 0.34
CA ASP A 75 9.64 39.06 -0.41
C ASP A 75 10.31 37.67 -0.45
N PHE A 76 9.52 36.57 -0.43
CA PHE A 76 9.90 35.22 -0.94
C PHE A 76 8.68 34.37 -1.36
N ASP A 77 8.94 33.39 -2.23
CA ASP A 77 8.15 32.95 -3.39
C ASP A 77 7.36 31.61 -3.24
N GLN A 78 6.61 31.30 -4.31
CA GLN A 78 5.59 30.26 -4.55
C GLN A 78 6.09 28.80 -4.49
N ALA A 79 5.66 28.04 -3.48
CA ALA A 79 5.57 26.58 -3.53
C ALA A 79 4.48 26.08 -2.55
N MET A 80 3.24 26.05 -3.03
CA MET A 80 2.03 25.81 -2.23
C MET A 80 1.59 24.33 -2.24
N GLY A 81 1.38 23.76 -1.04
CA GLY A 81 0.52 22.58 -0.76
C GLY A 81 -0.25 22.80 0.56
N GLU A 82 -1.36 22.14 0.86
CA GLU A 82 -2.36 22.63 1.83
C GLU A 82 -2.26 22.10 3.29
N ARG A 83 -2.23 23.01 4.28
CA ARG A 83 -2.83 23.00 5.65
C ARG A 83 -2.15 24.07 6.54
N ASP A 84 -2.77 25.24 6.70
CA ASP A 84 -2.02 26.46 7.09
C ASP A 84 -2.68 27.30 8.20
N ILE A 85 -1.84 27.85 9.10
CA ILE A 85 -2.16 29.07 9.86
C ILE A 85 -1.71 30.24 8.99
N LEU A 86 -2.67 31.01 8.48
CA LEU A 86 -2.46 32.16 7.62
C LEU A 86 -2.38 33.44 8.45
N VAL A 87 -1.31 34.21 8.28
CA VAL A 87 -1.24 35.59 8.80
C VAL A 87 -1.37 36.54 7.61
N GLU A 88 -2.47 37.29 7.59
CA GLU A 88 -2.79 38.25 6.53
C GLU A 88 -2.04 39.56 6.74
N THR A 89 -1.34 40.04 5.71
CA THR A 89 -0.79 41.40 5.67
C THR A 89 -1.75 42.33 4.93
N LYS A 90 -1.78 43.62 5.30
CA LYS A 90 -2.59 44.63 4.57
C LYS A 90 -2.13 44.86 3.12
N SER A 91 -0.97 44.32 2.73
CA SER A 91 -0.44 44.32 1.35
C SER A 91 -1.05 43.25 0.42
N GLY A 92 -1.88 42.35 0.95
CA GLY A 92 -2.55 41.29 0.17
C GLY A 92 -1.71 40.03 -0.07
N ARG A 93 -0.51 39.91 0.51
CA ARG A 93 0.31 38.69 0.45
C ARG A 93 0.27 37.91 1.77
N LEU A 94 -0.14 36.64 1.70
CA LEU A 94 -0.28 35.71 2.82
C LEU A 94 1.09 35.15 3.25
N GLN A 95 1.34 35.06 4.55
CA GLN A 95 2.53 34.40 5.09
C GLN A 95 2.18 33.12 5.83
N ARG A 96 2.97 32.08 5.57
CA ARG A 96 2.65 30.70 5.92
C ARG A 96 3.62 30.14 6.96
N ILE A 97 3.06 29.53 8.01
CA ILE A 97 3.80 28.70 8.97
C ILE A 97 3.72 27.24 8.51
N ASN A 98 4.87 26.62 8.27
CA ASN A 98 4.95 25.22 7.86
C ASN A 98 4.51 24.28 9.00
N GLU A 99 3.77 23.22 8.69
CA GLU A 99 3.28 22.25 9.68
C GLU A 99 4.40 21.46 10.38
N LEU A 100 5.60 21.41 9.77
CA LEU A 100 6.80 20.82 10.36
C LEU A 100 7.57 21.80 11.26
N ASN A 101 7.08 23.03 11.45
CA ASN A 101 7.68 23.97 12.40
C ASN A 101 7.43 23.50 13.83
N ALA A 102 8.45 23.58 14.70
CA ALA A 102 8.35 23.18 16.10
C ALA A 102 7.20 23.88 16.85
N SER A 103 6.90 25.14 16.54
CA SER A 103 5.83 25.90 17.19
C SER A 103 4.44 25.66 16.59
N TYR A 104 4.30 24.92 15.49
CA TYR A 104 3.03 24.72 14.79
C TYR A 104 1.94 24.14 15.71
N LEU A 105 2.27 23.08 16.45
CA LEU A 105 1.30 22.43 17.34
C LEU A 105 0.82 23.35 18.45
N ALA A 106 1.71 24.16 19.05
CA ALA A 106 1.34 25.09 20.11
C ALA A 106 0.42 26.21 19.62
N LEU A 107 0.57 26.62 18.37
CA LEU A 107 -0.32 27.60 17.73
C LEU A 107 -1.67 27.02 17.36
N GLN A 108 -1.68 25.78 16.85
CA GLN A 108 -2.92 25.10 16.48
C GLN A 108 -3.71 24.62 17.71
N TYR A 109 -3.01 24.24 18.79
CA TYR A 109 -3.57 23.63 19.99
C TYR A 109 -3.13 24.34 21.28
N PRO A 110 -3.37 25.65 21.44
CA PRO A 110 -2.91 26.41 22.61
C PRO A 110 -3.47 25.87 23.93
N LEU A 111 -4.65 25.22 23.92
CA LEU A 111 -5.23 24.59 25.11
C LEU A 111 -4.62 23.22 25.44
N LEU A 112 -4.03 22.53 24.46
CA LEU A 112 -3.31 21.28 24.71
C LEU A 112 -1.86 21.52 25.11
N LEU A 113 -1.30 22.65 24.67
CA LEU A 113 0.09 23.08 24.86
C LEU A 113 0.09 24.49 25.48
N PRO A 114 -0.44 24.65 26.72
CA PRO A 114 -0.72 25.95 27.33
C PRO A 114 0.52 26.83 27.49
N TYR A 115 1.70 26.22 27.57
CA TYR A 115 2.97 26.91 27.76
C TYR A 115 3.64 27.36 26.46
N GLY A 116 3.03 27.12 25.30
CA GLY A 116 3.66 27.41 24.02
C GLY A 116 4.83 26.46 23.69
N GLU A 117 4.86 25.29 24.34
CA GLU A 117 5.93 24.29 24.23
C GLU A 117 6.13 23.77 22.80
N ASP A 118 7.34 23.31 22.51
CA ASP A 118 7.69 22.80 21.19
C ASP A 118 7.01 21.47 20.89
N GLY A 119 6.55 21.37 19.65
CA GLY A 119 6.22 20.12 18.99
C GLY A 119 7.47 19.31 18.60
N TYR A 120 7.31 18.48 17.58
CA TYR A 120 8.41 17.68 17.06
C TYR A 120 9.56 18.55 16.49
N ARG A 121 10.80 18.12 16.73
CA ARG A 121 12.03 18.64 16.11
C ARG A 121 12.88 17.49 15.56
N GLU A 122 13.63 17.74 14.50
CA GLU A 122 14.47 16.71 13.84
C GLU A 122 15.69 16.29 14.68
N ASP A 123 16.11 17.13 15.62
CA ASP A 123 17.31 16.96 16.45
C ASP A 123 17.03 16.34 17.83
N ILE A 124 15.82 15.84 18.07
CA ILE A 124 15.48 15.16 19.33
C ILE A 124 16.34 13.88 19.45
N PRO A 125 17.23 13.78 20.45
CA PRO A 125 18.11 12.63 20.59
C PRO A 125 17.31 11.37 20.94
N PHE A 126 17.72 10.22 20.41
CA PHE A 126 17.09 8.94 20.68
C PHE A 126 17.35 8.44 22.11
N SER A 127 18.50 8.78 22.69
CA SER A 127 18.88 8.48 24.07
C SER A 127 19.85 9.54 24.60
N ASP A 128 19.77 9.82 25.91
CA ASP A 128 20.71 10.69 26.63
C ASP A 128 22.03 9.97 26.98
N LEU A 129 22.11 8.65 26.76
CA LEU A 129 23.28 7.83 27.06
C LEU A 129 24.27 7.85 25.89
N LYS A 130 25.50 8.31 26.16
CA LYS A 130 26.61 8.49 25.19
C LYS A 130 27.16 7.20 24.55
N GLU A 131 26.61 6.03 24.85
CA GLU A 131 27.00 4.78 24.18
C GLU A 131 26.26 4.63 22.84
N VAL A 132 26.53 5.56 21.93
CA VAL A 132 26.05 5.45 20.55
C VAL A 132 26.92 4.40 19.86
N LYS A 133 26.35 3.24 19.54
CA LYS A 133 26.95 2.36 18.52
C LYS A 133 27.05 3.17 17.22
N GLU A 134 28.22 3.19 16.59
CA GLU A 134 28.53 4.00 15.39
C GLU A 134 27.59 3.79 14.19
N ASP A 135 26.79 2.71 14.18
CA ASP A 135 25.89 2.31 13.08
C ASP A 135 24.39 2.50 13.40
N GLY A 136 24.05 3.28 14.44
CA GLY A 136 22.66 3.47 14.92
C GLY A 136 22.06 4.84 14.59
N ARG A 137 20.75 4.89 14.33
CA ARG A 137 20.00 6.15 14.22
C ARG A 137 20.09 6.94 15.53
N THR A 138 20.50 8.20 15.45
CA THR A 138 20.78 9.08 16.60
C THR A 138 19.59 9.91 17.07
N THR A 139 18.56 10.09 16.23
CA THR A 139 17.40 10.94 16.52
C THR A 139 16.05 10.20 16.46
N VAL A 140 15.05 10.74 17.18
CA VAL A 140 13.68 10.24 17.20
C VAL A 140 12.94 10.64 15.92
N SER A 141 12.14 9.75 15.33
CA SER A 141 11.29 10.12 14.19
C SER A 141 10.00 10.82 14.64
N ILE A 142 9.42 11.64 13.76
CA ILE A 142 8.13 12.32 13.99
C ILE A 142 7.02 11.35 14.41
N ARG A 143 6.98 10.14 13.84
CA ARG A 143 6.01 9.11 14.21
C ARG A 143 6.22 8.64 15.65
N GLU A 144 7.46 8.41 16.06
CA GLU A 144 7.78 7.95 17.42
C GLU A 144 7.52 9.04 18.46
N TYR A 145 7.81 10.29 18.13
CA TYR A 145 7.44 11.45 18.94
C TYR A 145 5.93 11.47 19.21
N PHE A 146 5.11 11.38 18.16
CA PHE A 146 3.66 11.36 18.35
C PHE A 146 3.15 10.09 19.01
N ALA A 147 3.71 8.92 18.67
CA ALA A 147 3.41 7.67 19.37
C ALA A 147 3.69 7.79 20.87
N TYR A 148 4.78 8.45 21.24
CA TYR A 148 5.12 8.75 22.63
C TYR A 148 4.09 9.69 23.27
N ARG A 149 3.68 10.78 22.61
CA ARG A 149 2.70 11.75 23.16
C ARG A 149 1.29 11.16 23.34
N ILE A 150 0.89 10.16 22.54
CA ILE A 150 -0.44 9.53 22.64
C ILE A 150 -0.50 8.31 23.58
N HIS A 151 0.59 7.99 24.30
CA HIS A 151 0.57 6.92 25.31
C HIS A 151 0.22 7.47 26.71
N ASP A 152 -0.69 6.77 27.38
CA ASP A 152 -1.04 7.04 28.78
C ASP A 152 0.11 6.62 29.71
N ARG A 153 0.48 7.47 30.67
CA ARG A 153 1.56 7.24 31.65
C ARG A 153 1.06 7.55 33.05
N ASN A 154 1.30 6.63 33.99
CA ASN A 154 0.76 6.73 35.35
C ASN A 154 1.25 7.97 36.14
N HIS A 155 2.41 8.52 35.78
CA HIS A 155 3.05 9.63 36.50
C HIS A 155 2.93 10.97 35.77
N GLU A 156 2.24 11.02 34.63
CA GLU A 156 2.15 12.21 33.79
C GLU A 156 0.69 12.37 33.31
N PRO A 157 -0.15 13.17 34.01
CA PRO A 157 -1.50 13.43 33.55
C PRO A 157 -1.46 14.14 32.19
N SER A 158 -2.04 13.51 31.17
CA SER A 158 -2.01 14.04 29.80
C SER A 158 -3.29 14.79 29.45
N THR A 159 -3.18 16.12 29.32
CA THR A 159 -4.26 16.98 28.80
C THR A 159 -4.72 16.52 27.42
N ILE A 160 -3.76 16.15 26.57
CA ILE A 160 -3.99 15.65 25.20
C ILE A 160 -4.97 14.46 25.21
N LEU A 161 -4.76 13.47 26.08
CA LEU A 161 -5.58 12.25 26.12
C LEU A 161 -6.99 12.46 26.68
N SER A 162 -7.22 13.59 27.34
CA SER A 162 -8.52 13.94 27.94
C SER A 162 -9.34 14.90 27.06
N ALA A 163 -8.80 15.33 25.91
CA ALA A 163 -9.35 16.42 25.11
C ALA A 163 -10.47 16.01 24.11
N ARG A 164 -10.94 14.75 24.15
CA ARG A 164 -12.07 14.23 23.36
C ARG A 164 -11.98 14.55 21.87
N ARG A 165 -12.88 15.38 21.31
CA ARG A 165 -12.86 15.75 19.89
C ARG A 165 -11.56 16.45 19.48
N LEU A 166 -10.97 17.25 20.37
CA LEU A 166 -9.71 17.93 20.10
C LEU A 166 -8.54 16.94 20.04
N PHE A 167 -8.59 15.85 20.81
CA PHE A 167 -7.63 14.75 20.70
C PHE A 167 -7.72 14.02 19.35
N GLN A 168 -8.94 13.81 18.84
CA GLN A 168 -9.13 13.22 17.51
C GLN A 168 -8.51 14.09 16.42
N GLN A 169 -8.71 15.41 16.49
CA GLN A 169 -8.10 16.36 15.56
C GLN A 169 -6.57 16.34 15.68
N PHE A 170 -6.04 16.37 16.91
CA PHE A 170 -4.61 16.29 17.19
C PHE A 170 -3.96 15.03 16.60
N ILE A 171 -4.60 13.87 16.73
CA ILE A 171 -4.08 12.61 16.15
C ILE A 171 -4.08 12.66 14.62
N VAL A 172 -5.14 13.21 14.00
CA VAL A 172 -5.21 13.34 12.54
C VAL A 172 -4.10 14.26 12.04
N ASP A 173 -3.91 15.42 12.68
CA ASP A 173 -2.83 16.34 12.32
C ASP A 173 -1.44 15.76 12.58
N ALA A 174 -1.26 15.03 13.68
CA ALA A 174 -0.02 14.31 13.97
C ALA A 174 0.35 13.32 12.86
N TYR A 175 -0.61 12.51 12.39
CA TYR A 175 -0.36 11.58 11.31
C TYR A 175 -0.10 12.29 9.98
N THR A 176 -0.82 13.37 9.70
CA THR A 176 -0.65 14.08 8.43
C THR A 176 0.66 14.85 8.38
N MET A 177 1.18 15.35 9.51
CA MET A 177 2.56 15.83 9.63
C MET A 177 3.58 14.72 9.29
N VAL A 178 3.37 13.49 9.78
CA VAL A 178 4.23 12.34 9.44
C VAL A 178 4.19 12.05 7.94
N GLU A 179 3.01 12.09 7.33
CA GLU A 179 2.86 11.87 5.88
C GLU A 179 3.48 12.99 5.06
N SER A 180 3.23 14.26 5.43
CA SER A 180 3.82 15.43 4.80
C SER A 180 5.33 15.37 4.83
N SER A 181 5.94 15.05 5.98
CA SER A 181 7.39 14.88 6.10
C SER A 181 7.93 13.81 5.13
N ARG A 182 7.26 12.65 5.02
CA ARG A 182 7.67 11.57 4.10
C ARG A 182 7.51 11.93 2.63
N LEU A 183 6.39 12.56 2.26
CA LEU A 183 6.13 13.00 0.89
C LEU A 183 7.08 14.12 0.48
N ARG A 184 7.35 15.06 1.39
CA ARG A 184 8.33 16.12 1.21
C ARG A 184 9.73 15.55 0.97
N TYR A 185 10.15 14.57 1.78
CA TYR A 185 11.41 13.88 1.55
C TYR A 185 11.45 13.26 0.13
N ILE A 186 10.41 12.55 -0.27
CA ILE A 186 10.33 11.95 -1.62
C ILE A 186 10.40 13.03 -2.71
N ARG A 187 9.69 14.16 -2.54
CA ARG A 187 9.68 15.28 -3.48
C ARG A 187 11.06 15.92 -3.64
N PHE A 188 11.78 16.15 -2.55
CA PHE A 188 13.11 16.77 -2.59
C PHE A 188 14.25 15.78 -2.91
N ASN A 189 13.98 14.48 -2.98
CA ASN A 189 14.96 13.45 -3.32
C ASN A 189 14.62 12.76 -4.65
N GLN A 190 13.84 13.39 -5.54
CA GLN A 190 13.49 12.80 -6.85
C GLN A 190 14.71 12.59 -7.75
N SER A 191 15.74 13.43 -7.65
CA SER A 191 17.00 13.24 -8.40
C SER A 191 17.65 11.89 -8.12
N ARG A 192 17.53 11.41 -6.87
CA ARG A 192 18.07 10.11 -6.42
C ARG A 192 17.25 8.89 -6.84
N LEU A 193 16.09 9.12 -7.46
CA LEU A 193 15.14 8.09 -7.87
C LEU A 193 15.11 7.89 -9.38
N ARG A 194 16.02 8.52 -10.13
CA ARG A 194 16.14 8.32 -11.58
C ARG A 194 16.71 6.94 -11.88
N CYS A 195 16.15 6.30 -12.90
CA CYS A 195 16.67 5.06 -13.43
C CYS A 195 16.46 4.98 -14.95
N ASP A 196 17.44 4.41 -15.64
CA ASP A 196 17.38 4.11 -17.08
C ASP A 196 18.04 2.76 -17.37
N MET A 197 17.86 2.22 -18.57
CA MET A 197 18.49 0.98 -19.00
C MET A 197 19.96 1.20 -19.36
N TYR A 198 20.84 0.27 -18.96
CA TYR A 198 22.29 0.38 -19.18
C TYR A 198 22.65 0.60 -20.67
N ASN A 199 22.07 -0.17 -21.59
CA ASN A 199 22.28 0.05 -23.03
C ASN A 199 21.84 1.46 -23.48
N GLY A 200 20.75 1.99 -22.92
CA GLY A 200 20.29 3.34 -23.21
C GLY A 200 21.28 4.43 -22.78
N LEU A 201 21.93 4.23 -21.62
CA LEU A 201 22.99 5.10 -21.12
C LEU A 201 24.30 4.92 -21.91
N ALA A 202 24.68 3.69 -22.26
CA ALA A 202 25.86 3.40 -23.07
C ALA A 202 25.74 4.04 -24.47
N ASP A 203 24.58 3.93 -25.11
CA ASP A 203 24.29 4.57 -26.41
C ASP A 203 24.24 6.10 -26.32
N ALA A 204 23.85 6.67 -25.16
CA ALA A 204 23.90 8.11 -24.92
C ALA A 204 25.36 8.60 -24.89
N VAL A 205 26.23 7.88 -24.16
CA VAL A 205 27.68 8.17 -24.12
C VAL A 205 28.31 8.05 -25.51
N LEU A 206 27.97 7.02 -26.28
CA LEU A 206 28.46 6.84 -27.66
C LEU A 206 28.02 7.98 -28.60
N ARG A 207 26.86 8.61 -28.33
CA ARG A 207 26.34 9.76 -29.07
C ARG A 207 26.84 11.11 -28.53
N GLY A 208 27.68 11.12 -27.49
CA GLY A 208 28.20 12.33 -26.86
C GLY A 208 27.20 13.06 -25.95
N ASP A 209 26.06 12.42 -25.63
CA ASP A 209 25.06 12.93 -24.70
C ASP A 209 25.45 12.54 -23.27
N ILE A 210 25.95 13.51 -22.52
CA ILE A 210 26.48 13.33 -21.16
C ILE A 210 25.63 14.00 -20.08
N ASP A 211 24.53 14.67 -20.46
CA ASP A 211 23.64 15.39 -19.54
C ASP A 211 22.38 14.56 -19.19
N PRO A 212 22.24 14.08 -17.95
CA PRO A 212 21.08 13.30 -17.50
C PRO A 212 19.77 14.13 -17.44
N GLY A 213 19.82 15.47 -17.49
CA GLY A 213 18.67 16.38 -17.30
C GLY A 213 17.53 16.27 -18.32
N SER A 214 17.77 15.65 -19.48
CA SER A 214 16.84 15.61 -20.62
C SER A 214 15.82 14.45 -20.61
N ARG A 215 15.88 13.51 -19.66
CA ARG A 215 15.07 12.26 -19.68
C ARG A 215 14.45 11.89 -18.33
N GLY A 216 13.14 11.57 -18.31
CA GLY A 216 12.43 10.97 -17.17
C GLY A 216 11.11 11.65 -16.75
N LYS A 217 10.26 10.93 -16.00
CA LYS A 217 9.06 11.51 -15.34
C LYS A 217 9.50 12.36 -14.15
N ARG A 218 8.97 13.59 -14.02
CA ARG A 218 9.50 14.60 -13.10
C ARG A 218 9.24 14.35 -11.60
N ILE A 219 8.11 13.72 -11.20
CA ILE A 219 7.83 13.41 -9.79
C ILE A 219 7.09 12.06 -9.66
N ILE A 220 7.75 11.03 -9.10
CA ILE A 220 7.25 9.68 -8.91
C ILE A 220 7.07 9.34 -7.42
N LEU A 221 5.92 8.75 -7.07
CA LEU A 221 5.67 8.14 -5.76
C LEU A 221 6.08 6.64 -5.78
N PRO A 222 7.09 6.22 -4.99
CA PRO A 222 7.61 4.85 -5.02
C PRO A 222 6.63 3.83 -4.43
N SER A 223 6.77 2.56 -4.82
CA SER A 223 5.94 1.47 -4.28
C SER A 223 6.14 1.18 -2.80
N SER A 224 7.24 1.68 -2.20
CA SER A 224 7.51 1.63 -0.76
C SER A 224 6.60 2.59 0.03
N PHE A 225 6.00 3.58 -0.61
CA PHE A 225 5.09 4.51 0.04
C PHE A 225 3.71 3.88 0.26
N THR A 226 3.40 3.55 1.51
CA THR A 226 2.19 2.81 1.90
C THR A 226 0.90 3.59 1.61
N GLY A 227 0.02 3.02 0.79
CA GLY A 227 -1.24 3.66 0.36
C GLY A 227 -1.15 4.35 -1.00
N GLY A 228 0.06 4.51 -1.58
CA GLY A 228 0.23 5.01 -2.94
C GLY A 228 -0.24 3.98 -3.99
N ALA A 229 -0.57 4.44 -5.20
CA ALA A 229 -1.09 3.59 -6.28
C ALA A 229 -0.17 2.39 -6.59
N ARG A 230 1.15 2.61 -6.69
CA ARG A 230 2.12 1.53 -6.90
C ARG A 230 2.15 0.53 -5.75
N ASN A 231 2.09 1.01 -4.50
CA ASN A 231 2.04 0.12 -3.33
C ASN A 231 0.83 -0.81 -3.41
N MET A 232 -0.33 -0.26 -3.77
CA MET A 232 -1.58 -1.01 -3.94
C MET A 232 -1.50 -2.05 -5.06
N ILE A 233 -0.94 -1.68 -6.22
CA ILE A 233 -0.71 -2.61 -7.33
C ILE A 233 0.23 -3.76 -6.91
N GLN A 234 1.30 -3.45 -6.18
CA GLN A 234 2.22 -4.47 -5.66
C GLN A 234 1.49 -5.44 -4.73
N ASN A 235 0.62 -4.94 -3.85
CA ASN A 235 -0.14 -5.78 -2.92
C ASN A 235 -1.12 -6.70 -3.63
N TYR A 236 -1.80 -6.19 -4.66
CA TYR A 236 -2.69 -6.99 -5.51
C TYR A 236 -1.94 -8.12 -6.21
N GLN A 237 -0.82 -7.77 -6.85
CA GLN A 237 0.02 -8.74 -7.56
C GLN A 237 0.63 -9.79 -6.61
N ASP A 238 1.00 -9.41 -5.37
CA ASP A 238 1.47 -10.38 -4.37
C ASP A 238 0.36 -11.35 -3.95
N ALA A 239 -0.86 -10.86 -3.77
CA ALA A 239 -2.01 -11.71 -3.46
C ALA A 239 -2.28 -12.72 -4.58
N MET A 240 -2.19 -12.28 -5.84
CA MET A 240 -2.30 -13.17 -7.00
C MET A 240 -1.17 -14.22 -7.04
N ALA A 241 0.06 -13.85 -6.67
CA ALA A 241 1.17 -14.80 -6.58
C ALA A 241 0.93 -15.88 -5.51
N ILE A 242 0.38 -15.47 -4.35
CA ILE A 242 0.00 -16.42 -3.29
C ILE A 242 -1.11 -17.35 -3.79
N CYS A 243 -2.12 -16.84 -4.48
CA CYS A 243 -3.20 -17.68 -5.00
C CYS A 243 -2.74 -18.65 -6.10
N ARG A 244 -1.75 -18.26 -6.92
CA ARG A 244 -1.13 -19.20 -7.87
C ARG A 244 -0.43 -20.35 -7.16
N TRP A 245 0.15 -20.10 -5.99
CA TRP A 245 0.88 -21.10 -5.22
C TRP A 245 -0.02 -21.96 -4.32
N ALA A 246 -0.96 -21.34 -3.60
CA ALA A 246 -1.83 -22.02 -2.63
C ALA A 246 -3.16 -22.51 -3.23
N GLY A 247 -3.55 -22.03 -4.40
CA GLY A 247 -4.92 -22.15 -4.92
C GLY A 247 -5.79 -20.94 -4.58
N TYR A 248 -7.05 -20.98 -5.03
CA TYR A 248 -8.01 -19.93 -4.73
C TYR A 248 -8.34 -19.87 -3.24
N PRO A 249 -8.61 -18.67 -2.69
CA PRO A 249 -9.01 -18.56 -1.29
C PRO A 249 -10.37 -19.22 -1.10
N ASP A 250 -10.52 -20.04 -0.05
CA ASP A 250 -11.80 -20.67 0.33
C ASP A 250 -12.72 -19.75 1.14
N LEU A 251 -12.13 -18.82 1.90
CA LEU A 251 -12.84 -17.97 2.86
C LEU A 251 -12.43 -16.51 2.73
N PHE A 252 -13.44 -15.64 2.68
CA PHE A 252 -13.33 -14.20 2.83
C PHE A 252 -13.91 -13.80 4.18
N ILE A 253 -13.06 -13.24 5.05
CA ILE A 253 -13.43 -12.90 6.42
C ILE A 253 -13.25 -11.41 6.63
N THR A 254 -14.33 -10.74 7.05
CA THR A 254 -14.24 -9.37 7.56
C THR A 254 -14.41 -9.39 9.07
N PHE A 255 -13.57 -8.61 9.76
CA PHE A 255 -13.62 -8.49 11.21
C PHE A 255 -13.68 -7.01 11.59
N THR A 256 -14.84 -6.57 12.06
CA THR A 256 -15.06 -5.18 12.46
C THR A 256 -14.86 -5.03 13.97
N CYS A 257 -14.15 -3.97 14.37
CA CYS A 257 -13.95 -3.63 15.78
C CYS A 257 -15.29 -3.39 16.48
N ASN A 258 -15.44 -3.92 17.71
CA ASN A 258 -16.57 -3.60 18.58
C ASN A 258 -16.13 -2.58 19.65
N PRO A 259 -16.62 -1.32 19.60
CA PRO A 259 -16.28 -0.31 20.62
C PRO A 259 -16.83 -0.65 22.01
N LYS A 260 -17.78 -1.58 22.12
CA LYS A 260 -18.38 -2.03 23.38
C LYS A 260 -17.65 -3.20 24.03
N TRP A 261 -16.43 -3.53 23.59
CA TRP A 261 -15.64 -4.57 24.24
C TRP A 261 -15.36 -4.22 25.72
N PRO A 262 -15.48 -5.20 26.65
CA PRO A 262 -15.28 -4.94 28.08
C PRO A 262 -13.93 -4.31 28.40
N GLU A 263 -12.87 -4.66 27.64
CA GLU A 263 -11.53 -4.10 27.80
C GLU A 263 -11.49 -2.59 27.52
N ILE A 264 -12.27 -2.12 26.53
CA ILE A 264 -12.40 -0.70 26.17
C ILE A 264 -13.22 0.01 27.25
N LEU A 265 -14.41 -0.50 27.56
CA LEU A 265 -15.32 0.13 28.53
C LEU A 265 -14.73 0.21 29.94
N ARG A 266 -14.00 -0.83 30.37
CA ARG A 266 -13.31 -0.86 31.67
C ARG A 266 -12.22 0.21 31.77
N PHE A 267 -11.51 0.49 30.68
CA PHE A 267 -10.48 1.53 30.66
C PHE A 267 -11.09 2.95 30.67
N LEU A 268 -12.18 3.15 29.92
CA LEU A 268 -12.78 4.46 29.70
C LEU A 268 -13.77 4.89 30.78
N GLY A 269 -14.48 3.95 31.40
CA GLY A 269 -15.52 4.23 32.40
C GLY A 269 -15.04 5.14 33.54
N PRO A 270 -13.95 4.81 34.26
CA PRO A 270 -13.41 5.66 35.32
C PRO A 270 -12.96 7.06 34.85
N ARG A 271 -12.73 7.24 33.55
CA ARG A 271 -12.25 8.50 32.94
C ARG A 271 -13.38 9.34 32.36
N ASN A 272 -14.64 8.88 32.41
CA ASN A 272 -15.79 9.53 31.78
C ASN A 272 -15.55 9.89 30.30
N LEU A 273 -14.98 8.93 29.56
CA LEU A 273 -14.70 9.02 28.12
C LEU A 273 -15.52 7.98 27.36
N ARG A 274 -15.83 8.27 26.09
CA ARG A 274 -16.48 7.33 25.18
C ARG A 274 -15.44 6.66 24.26
N PRO A 275 -15.74 5.50 23.67
CA PRO A 275 -14.81 4.82 22.75
C PRO A 275 -14.30 5.71 21.62
N GLU A 276 -15.14 6.59 21.08
CA GLU A 276 -14.78 7.51 20.00
C GLU A 276 -13.76 8.57 20.46
N ASP A 277 -13.74 8.90 21.75
CA ASP A 277 -12.82 9.88 22.32
C ASP A 277 -11.40 9.32 22.48
N ARG A 278 -11.20 7.99 22.37
CA ARG A 278 -9.90 7.30 22.53
C ARG A 278 -9.60 6.30 21.41
N PRO A 279 -9.41 6.78 20.16
CA PRO A 279 -9.12 5.91 19.02
C PRO A 279 -7.86 5.06 19.21
N ASP A 280 -6.85 5.55 19.93
CA ASP A 280 -5.63 4.79 20.26
C ASP A 280 -5.93 3.51 21.05
N ILE A 281 -6.85 3.57 22.03
CA ILE A 281 -7.27 2.42 22.84
C ILE A 281 -8.09 1.45 21.99
N VAL A 282 -9.03 1.95 21.20
CA VAL A 282 -9.83 1.14 20.28
C VAL A 282 -8.92 0.37 19.32
N CYS A 283 -7.95 1.04 18.69
CA CYS A 283 -6.97 0.41 17.80
C CYS A 283 -6.10 -0.63 18.51
N ARG A 284 -5.64 -0.37 19.75
CA ARG A 284 -4.84 -1.32 20.55
C ARG A 284 -5.60 -2.60 20.87
N VAL A 285 -6.86 -2.48 21.30
CA VAL A 285 -7.71 -3.63 21.61
C VAL A 285 -8.05 -4.39 20.32
N PHE A 286 -8.41 -3.69 19.25
CA PHE A 286 -8.65 -4.33 17.95
C PHE A 286 -7.45 -5.11 17.44
N ARG A 287 -6.23 -4.52 17.49
CA ARG A 287 -5.00 -5.22 17.12
C ARG A 287 -4.78 -6.48 17.93
N SER A 288 -5.03 -6.44 19.24
CA SER A 288 -4.89 -7.60 20.12
C SER A 288 -5.87 -8.71 19.74
N LYS A 289 -7.14 -8.37 19.47
CA LYS A 289 -8.17 -9.33 19.02
C LYS A 289 -7.86 -9.87 17.63
N LEU A 290 -7.36 -9.05 16.70
CA LEU A 290 -6.94 -9.46 15.36
C LEU A 290 -5.78 -10.46 15.43
N LYS A 291 -4.76 -10.19 16.25
CA LYS A 291 -3.66 -11.14 16.48
C LYS A 291 -4.15 -12.46 17.05
N GLN A 292 -5.09 -12.39 18.00
CA GLN A 292 -5.72 -13.58 18.57
C GLN A 292 -6.49 -14.39 17.51
N LEU A 293 -7.27 -13.73 16.66
CA LEU A 293 -7.99 -14.35 15.53
C LEU A 293 -7.04 -15.06 14.57
N ILE A 294 -5.95 -14.41 14.17
CA ILE A 294 -4.94 -15.02 13.28
C ILE A 294 -4.28 -16.23 13.96
N LYS A 295 -3.94 -16.13 15.26
CA LYS A 295 -3.39 -17.26 16.02
C LYS A 295 -4.38 -18.43 16.08
N ASP A 296 -5.65 -18.12 16.30
CA ASP A 296 -6.73 -19.08 16.41
C ASP A 296 -6.97 -19.87 15.11
N PHE A 297 -6.87 -19.20 13.95
CA PHE A 297 -6.93 -19.86 12.65
C PHE A 297 -5.70 -20.71 12.34
N ARG A 298 -4.51 -20.25 12.71
CA ARG A 298 -3.26 -20.92 12.32
C ARG A 298 -2.84 -22.06 13.23
N HIS A 299 -3.07 -21.92 14.54
CA HIS A 299 -2.50 -22.83 15.54
C HIS A 299 -3.57 -23.55 16.34
N ASN A 300 -4.66 -22.87 16.69
CA ASN A 300 -5.64 -23.43 17.61
C ASN A 300 -6.75 -24.23 16.90
N GLN A 301 -6.56 -24.60 15.63
CA GLN A 301 -7.45 -25.45 14.84
C GLN A 301 -8.93 -25.13 15.10
N MET A 302 -9.33 -23.85 15.03
CA MET A 302 -10.69 -23.40 15.37
C MET A 302 -11.80 -24.11 14.59
N PHE A 303 -11.49 -24.60 13.40
CA PHE A 303 -12.41 -25.38 12.57
C PHE A 303 -12.52 -26.86 12.98
N GLY A 304 -11.68 -27.31 13.92
CA GLY A 304 -11.60 -28.67 14.46
C GLY A 304 -10.90 -29.64 13.53
N LYS A 305 -10.12 -30.59 14.07
CA LYS A 305 -9.76 -31.83 13.36
C LYS A 305 -10.79 -32.96 13.60
N GLU A 306 -11.61 -32.85 14.66
CA GLU A 306 -12.40 -33.98 15.19
C GLU A 306 -13.86 -33.63 15.59
N HIS A 307 -14.29 -32.38 15.50
CA HIS A 307 -15.63 -31.96 15.92
C HIS A 307 -16.39 -31.32 14.77
N MET A 308 -17.69 -31.67 14.64
CA MET A 308 -18.60 -31.45 13.48
C MET A 308 -18.72 -32.65 12.50
N ILE A 309 -18.20 -33.83 12.86
CA ILE A 309 -18.46 -35.11 12.17
C ILE A 309 -19.36 -35.96 13.07
N HIS A 310 -20.46 -36.51 12.54
CA HIS A 310 -21.29 -37.45 13.28
C HIS A 310 -20.52 -38.77 13.43
N GLY A 311 -20.29 -39.23 14.66
CA GLY A 311 -19.60 -40.50 14.91
C GLY A 311 -20.33 -41.70 14.29
N PRO A 312 -19.65 -42.84 14.08
CA PRO A 312 -20.26 -44.02 13.46
C PRO A 312 -21.52 -44.46 14.23
N CYS A 313 -22.62 -44.63 13.52
CA CYS A 313 -23.93 -45.06 14.04
C CYS A 313 -24.66 -45.92 12.99
N GLY A 314 -25.85 -46.44 13.30
CA GLY A 314 -26.59 -47.30 12.38
C GLY A 314 -25.96 -48.69 12.30
N LEU A 315 -25.87 -49.27 11.09
CA LEU A 315 -25.28 -50.60 10.87
C LEU A 315 -23.80 -50.68 11.30
N ALA A 316 -23.08 -49.56 11.19
CA ALA A 316 -21.68 -49.45 11.57
C ALA A 316 -21.47 -49.46 13.11
N ARG A 317 -22.47 -49.02 13.89
CA ARG A 317 -22.44 -49.07 15.36
C ARG A 317 -23.84 -48.89 15.96
N LYS A 318 -24.46 -50.01 16.36
CA LYS A 318 -25.87 -50.04 16.81
C LYS A 318 -26.09 -49.48 18.22
N GLN A 319 -25.02 -49.33 19.01
CA GLN A 319 -25.05 -48.91 20.41
C GLN A 319 -24.82 -47.40 20.62
N SER A 320 -24.71 -46.62 19.53
CA SER A 320 -24.40 -45.19 19.64
C SER A 320 -25.55 -44.43 20.33
N PRO A 321 -25.27 -43.41 21.17
CA PRO A 321 -26.29 -42.70 21.97
C PRO A 321 -27.42 -42.03 21.17
N CYS A 322 -27.21 -41.86 19.87
CA CYS A 322 -28.19 -41.30 18.95
C CYS A 322 -29.18 -42.34 18.39
N MET A 323 -29.02 -43.63 18.65
CA MET A 323 -29.86 -44.71 18.14
C MET A 323 -31.15 -44.85 18.96
N VAL A 324 -32.30 -44.79 18.29
CA VAL A 324 -33.65 -45.01 18.85
C VAL A 324 -34.40 -45.90 17.87
N ASP A 325 -34.97 -47.00 18.34
CA ASP A 325 -35.71 -47.99 17.53
C ASP A 325 -34.93 -48.49 16.29
N GLY A 326 -33.64 -48.78 16.47
CA GLY A 326 -32.77 -49.29 15.41
C GLY A 326 -32.38 -48.26 14.34
N LYS A 327 -32.77 -46.98 14.49
CA LYS A 327 -32.44 -45.88 13.56
C LYS A 327 -31.78 -44.74 14.31
N CYS A 328 -30.89 -43.99 13.64
CA CYS A 328 -30.35 -42.78 14.23
C CYS A 328 -31.47 -41.74 14.36
N SER A 329 -31.80 -41.33 15.58
CA SER A 329 -32.78 -40.28 15.92
C SER A 329 -32.51 -38.94 15.24
N LYS A 330 -31.26 -38.71 14.79
CA LYS A 330 -30.83 -37.50 14.06
C LYS A 330 -30.74 -37.70 12.53
N ARG A 331 -31.11 -38.89 12.05
CA ARG A 331 -31.20 -39.29 10.64
C ARG A 331 -29.87 -39.14 9.90
N PHE A 332 -28.83 -39.78 10.42
CA PHE A 332 -27.51 -39.91 9.79
C PHE A 332 -27.23 -41.36 9.35
N PRO A 333 -26.45 -41.58 8.28
CA PRO A 333 -25.98 -40.55 7.34
C PRO A 333 -27.17 -39.88 6.62
N LYS A 334 -27.04 -38.60 6.33
CA LYS A 334 -28.06 -37.90 5.53
C LYS A 334 -27.86 -38.31 4.07
N ALA A 335 -28.94 -38.36 3.30
CA ALA A 335 -28.85 -38.48 1.85
C ALA A 335 -28.07 -37.28 1.29
N PHE A 336 -27.24 -37.51 0.28
CA PHE A 336 -26.62 -36.43 -0.49
C PHE A 336 -27.72 -35.53 -1.12
N LEU A 337 -27.53 -34.21 -1.09
CA LEU A 337 -28.35 -33.21 -1.77
C LEU A 337 -27.46 -32.49 -2.79
N GLU A 338 -28.00 -32.13 -3.93
CA GLU A 338 -27.17 -32.04 -5.15
C GLU A 338 -26.37 -30.72 -5.32
N PHE A 339 -26.83 -29.50 -4.96
CA PHE A 339 -25.95 -28.30 -5.13
C PHE A 339 -26.23 -27.06 -4.26
N THR A 340 -25.12 -26.39 -3.88
CA THR A 340 -25.03 -24.94 -3.62
C THR A 340 -24.69 -24.28 -4.95
N SER A 341 -25.48 -23.30 -5.42
CA SER A 341 -25.23 -22.64 -6.70
C SER A 341 -24.50 -21.31 -6.54
N VAL A 342 -23.59 -21.06 -7.48
CA VAL A 342 -22.96 -19.77 -7.71
C VAL A 342 -23.82 -19.06 -8.77
N ASP A 343 -24.17 -17.80 -8.57
CA ASP A 343 -24.83 -17.02 -9.61
C ASP A 343 -23.88 -16.60 -10.74
N ASP A 344 -24.43 -16.03 -11.82
CA ASP A 344 -23.66 -15.58 -12.99
C ASP A 344 -22.66 -14.45 -12.64
N GLU A 345 -22.78 -13.86 -11.45
CA GLU A 345 -21.88 -12.83 -10.93
C GLU A 345 -20.74 -13.40 -10.06
N GLY A 346 -20.82 -14.67 -9.65
CA GLY A 346 -19.79 -15.36 -8.88
C GLY A 346 -20.04 -15.38 -7.36
N TYR A 347 -21.24 -15.05 -6.88
CA TYR A 347 -21.57 -15.07 -5.46
C TYR A 347 -22.24 -16.38 -5.03
N PRO A 348 -21.91 -16.92 -3.83
CA PRO A 348 -22.57 -18.10 -3.28
C PRO A 348 -24.00 -17.78 -2.83
N ARG A 349 -24.98 -18.50 -3.37
CA ARG A 349 -26.36 -18.46 -2.85
C ARG A 349 -26.50 -19.44 -1.69
N TYR A 350 -26.33 -18.93 -0.46
CA TYR A 350 -26.48 -19.74 0.75
C TYR A 350 -27.94 -20.20 0.96
N ARG A 351 -28.11 -21.46 1.39
CA ARG A 351 -29.42 -21.98 1.78
C ARG A 351 -29.97 -21.21 2.99
N ARG A 352 -31.09 -20.51 2.80
CA ARG A 352 -31.84 -19.81 3.84
C ARG A 352 -33.19 -20.49 4.04
N ARG A 353 -33.45 -21.05 5.23
CA ARG A 353 -34.70 -21.75 5.54
C ARG A 353 -35.67 -20.79 6.19
N ASP A 354 -36.71 -20.35 5.49
CA ASP A 354 -37.80 -19.58 6.09
C ASP A 354 -38.36 -20.34 7.30
N ASN A 355 -38.27 -19.69 8.46
CA ASN A 355 -38.63 -20.25 9.75
C ASN A 355 -39.56 -19.31 10.53
N GLY A 356 -40.12 -18.28 9.87
CA GLY A 356 -41.05 -17.30 10.45
C GLY A 356 -40.45 -16.37 11.51
N ARG A 357 -39.16 -16.51 11.84
CA ARG A 357 -38.50 -15.67 12.86
C ARG A 357 -38.13 -14.32 12.28
N HIS A 358 -38.51 -13.26 12.98
CA HIS A 358 -38.20 -11.89 12.63
C HIS A 358 -37.73 -11.09 13.85
N ILE A 359 -37.01 -10.00 13.60
CA ILE A 359 -36.63 -9.00 14.59
C ILE A 359 -36.88 -7.61 13.99
N GLU A 360 -37.14 -6.62 14.82
CA GLU A 360 -37.24 -5.23 14.35
C GLU A 360 -35.88 -4.54 14.48
N LYS A 361 -35.39 -3.94 13.38
CA LYS A 361 -34.15 -3.17 13.34
C LYS A 361 -34.40 -1.84 12.62
N ASN A 362 -34.17 -0.73 13.32
CA ASN A 362 -34.41 0.63 12.82
C ASN A 362 -35.85 0.84 12.28
N GLY A 363 -36.86 0.28 12.95
CA GLY A 363 -38.26 0.38 12.51
C GLY A 363 -38.66 -0.57 11.38
N VAL A 364 -37.75 -1.45 10.92
CA VAL A 364 -38.00 -2.43 9.85
C VAL A 364 -37.96 -3.85 10.41
N VAL A 365 -38.99 -4.63 10.13
CA VAL A 365 -39.03 -6.06 10.45
C VAL A 365 -38.14 -6.83 9.48
N VAL A 366 -37.07 -7.44 10.00
CA VAL A 366 -36.11 -8.23 9.22
C VAL A 366 -36.15 -9.69 9.64
N HIS A 367 -36.11 -10.60 8.66
CA HIS A 367 -36.13 -12.04 8.86
C HIS A 367 -34.76 -12.68 8.56
N ASN A 368 -34.69 -14.01 8.62
CA ASN A 368 -33.50 -14.82 8.31
C ASN A 368 -32.83 -14.55 6.93
N GLY A 369 -33.53 -13.87 6.01
CA GLY A 369 -33.02 -13.42 4.72
C GLY A 369 -31.87 -12.42 4.86
N PHE A 370 -31.92 -11.61 5.92
CA PHE A 370 -30.96 -10.53 6.20
C PHE A 370 -29.73 -10.99 6.99
N VAL A 371 -29.63 -12.29 7.32
CA VAL A 371 -28.52 -12.83 8.10
C VAL A 371 -27.27 -12.92 7.21
N VAL A 372 -26.21 -12.19 7.58
CA VAL A 372 -24.92 -12.30 6.88
C VAL A 372 -24.26 -13.66 7.15
N PRO A 373 -23.51 -14.23 6.19
CA PRO A 373 -22.71 -15.43 6.40
C PRO A 373 -21.78 -15.27 7.61
N HIS A 374 -21.86 -16.16 8.59
CA HIS A 374 -21.09 -16.00 9.82
C HIS A 374 -20.73 -17.33 10.46
N ASN A 375 -19.69 -17.31 11.29
CA ASN A 375 -19.35 -18.41 12.16
C ASN A 375 -19.80 -18.08 13.60
N ARG A 376 -20.78 -18.82 14.12
CA ARG A 376 -21.33 -18.63 15.47
C ARG A 376 -20.26 -18.65 16.56
N LYS A 377 -19.26 -19.55 16.45
CA LYS A 377 -18.17 -19.63 17.45
C LYS A 377 -17.31 -18.37 17.43
N LEU A 378 -16.98 -17.84 16.23
CA LEU A 378 -16.23 -16.59 16.11
C LEU A 378 -17.03 -15.41 16.68
N LEU A 379 -18.31 -15.29 16.34
CA LEU A 379 -19.17 -14.22 16.87
C LEU A 379 -19.23 -14.24 18.40
N MET A 380 -19.45 -15.42 18.99
CA MET A 380 -19.54 -15.55 20.46
C MET A 380 -18.18 -15.34 21.14
N LYS A 381 -17.09 -15.82 20.55
CA LYS A 381 -15.74 -15.70 21.12
C LYS A 381 -15.25 -14.26 21.12
N TYR A 382 -15.43 -13.54 20.02
CA TYR A 382 -14.93 -12.18 19.88
C TYR A 382 -15.97 -11.11 20.20
N GLY A 383 -17.26 -11.45 20.31
CA GLY A 383 -18.32 -10.49 20.58
C GLY A 383 -18.31 -9.33 19.58
N ALA A 384 -18.19 -9.61 18.29
CA ALA A 384 -17.94 -8.61 17.26
C ALA A 384 -18.56 -9.00 15.92
N HIS A 385 -18.69 -8.03 15.01
CA HIS A 385 -19.22 -8.28 13.67
C HIS A 385 -18.14 -8.97 12.82
N ILE A 386 -18.33 -10.28 12.62
CA ILE A 386 -17.45 -11.13 11.82
C ILE A 386 -18.29 -11.77 10.70
N ASN A 387 -18.02 -11.35 9.47
CA ASN A 387 -18.58 -11.98 8.28
C ASN A 387 -17.62 -13.10 7.83
N VAL A 388 -18.17 -14.25 7.47
CA VAL A 388 -17.41 -15.39 6.94
C VAL A 388 -18.09 -15.86 5.68
N GLU A 389 -17.57 -15.43 4.54
CA GLU A 389 -18.08 -15.80 3.23
C GLU A 389 -17.20 -16.87 2.62
N TRP A 390 -17.82 -17.87 2.00
CA TRP A 390 -17.13 -18.77 1.09
C TRP A 390 -16.76 -18.00 -0.18
N CYS A 391 -15.51 -18.10 -0.58
CA CYS A 391 -15.05 -17.67 -1.88
C CYS A 391 -14.30 -18.84 -2.53
N ASN A 392 -14.26 -18.88 -3.86
CA ASN A 392 -13.45 -19.86 -4.59
C ASN A 392 -13.13 -19.35 -6.00
N GLN A 393 -12.99 -18.04 -6.15
CA GLN A 393 -12.75 -17.40 -7.45
C GLN A 393 -11.78 -16.24 -7.31
N SER A 394 -11.02 -15.98 -8.37
CA SER A 394 -10.13 -14.82 -8.48
C SER A 394 -10.88 -13.48 -8.33
N ARG A 395 -12.19 -13.44 -8.63
CA ARG A 395 -13.06 -12.27 -8.42
C ARG A 395 -13.11 -11.83 -6.96
N SER A 396 -13.03 -12.75 -5.99
CA SER A 396 -13.02 -12.40 -4.57
C SER A 396 -11.73 -11.68 -4.14
N ILE A 397 -10.61 -11.94 -4.83
CA ILE A 397 -9.37 -11.17 -4.66
C ILE A 397 -9.55 -9.77 -5.24
N LYS A 398 -10.12 -9.66 -6.45
CA LYS A 398 -10.49 -8.34 -7.02
C LYS A 398 -11.44 -7.59 -6.10
N TYR A 399 -12.35 -8.28 -5.43
CA TYR A 399 -13.26 -7.71 -4.43
C TYR A 399 -12.52 -7.22 -3.18
N LEU A 400 -11.60 -8.01 -2.59
CA LEU A 400 -10.74 -7.55 -1.49
C LEU A 400 -10.04 -6.24 -1.86
N PHE A 401 -9.40 -6.21 -3.02
CA PHE A 401 -8.73 -5.00 -3.49
C PHE A 401 -9.71 -3.92 -3.93
N LYS A 402 -10.93 -4.23 -4.38
CA LYS A 402 -12.00 -3.23 -4.58
C LYS A 402 -12.41 -2.59 -3.25
N TYR A 403 -12.39 -3.30 -2.13
CA TYR A 403 -12.68 -2.75 -0.81
C TYR A 403 -11.54 -1.88 -0.28
N VAL A 404 -10.28 -2.28 -0.53
CA VAL A 404 -9.11 -1.45 -0.20
C VAL A 404 -8.93 -0.28 -1.21
N ASN A 405 -9.40 -0.44 -2.45
CA ASN A 405 -9.39 0.56 -3.54
C ASN A 405 -10.72 1.32 -3.66
N LYS A 406 -11.70 1.08 -2.77
CA LYS A 406 -12.85 1.96 -2.61
C LYS A 406 -12.23 3.20 -2.01
N GLY A 407 -11.79 4.10 -2.88
CA GLY A 407 -10.96 5.24 -2.51
C GLY A 407 -11.58 5.97 -1.31
N ASN A 408 -10.75 6.70 -0.56
CA ASN A 408 -11.25 7.62 0.46
C ASN A 408 -12.41 8.43 -0.14
N ASP A 409 -13.49 8.63 0.61
CA ASP A 409 -14.72 9.27 0.13
C ASP A 409 -14.36 10.47 -0.75
N ARG A 410 -14.53 10.30 -2.07
CA ARG A 410 -14.03 11.24 -3.07
C ARG A 410 -14.97 12.44 -3.07
N VAL A 411 -14.49 13.60 -2.67
CA VAL A 411 -15.08 14.85 -3.14
C VAL A 411 -14.82 14.88 -4.64
N THR A 412 -15.84 14.49 -5.40
CA THR A 412 -15.81 14.43 -6.85
C THR A 412 -15.98 15.86 -7.36
N ALA A 413 -14.93 16.66 -7.28
CA ALA A 413 -14.90 17.99 -7.90
C ALA A 413 -13.52 18.24 -8.53
N SER A 414 -13.55 18.33 -9.86
CA SER A 414 -12.64 19.09 -10.73
C SER A 414 -11.17 18.68 -10.89
N PHE A 415 -10.83 17.58 -11.58
CA PHE A 415 -9.45 17.44 -12.12
C PHE A 415 -9.27 16.77 -13.50
N TYR A 416 -10.33 16.41 -14.22
CA TYR A 416 -10.18 16.26 -15.67
C TYR A 416 -10.28 17.66 -16.30
N GLN A 417 -9.20 18.43 -16.23
CA GLN A 417 -9.01 19.50 -17.22
C GLN A 417 -8.86 18.77 -18.55
N SER A 418 -9.93 18.77 -19.36
CA SER A 418 -9.84 18.40 -20.76
C SER A 418 -8.73 19.25 -21.37
N THR A 419 -7.61 18.64 -21.70
CA THR A 419 -6.58 19.26 -22.53
C THR A 419 -7.25 19.59 -23.85
N GLY A 420 -7.48 20.87 -24.12
CA GLY A 420 -7.71 21.32 -25.47
C GLY A 420 -6.50 20.94 -26.31
N ASP A 421 -6.72 20.48 -27.54
CA ASP A 421 -5.67 20.12 -28.47
C ASP A 421 -4.68 21.29 -28.63
N GLY A 422 -3.45 21.13 -28.11
CA GLY A 422 -2.36 22.09 -28.34
C GLY A 422 -1.57 22.57 -27.11
N GLU A 423 -1.96 22.27 -25.87
CA GLU A 423 -1.09 22.57 -24.70
C GLU A 423 -0.07 21.45 -24.45
N PRO A 424 1.19 21.78 -24.06
CA PRO A 424 2.17 20.77 -23.67
C PRO A 424 1.61 19.96 -22.48
N GLU A 425 1.72 18.63 -22.55
CA GLU A 425 1.31 17.74 -21.46
C GLU A 425 1.87 18.24 -20.12
N LYS A 426 0.98 18.69 -19.23
CA LYS A 426 1.39 19.11 -17.89
C LYS A 426 2.06 17.93 -17.19
N PRO A 427 3.21 18.12 -16.53
CA PRO A 427 3.90 17.04 -15.84
C PRO A 427 2.99 16.44 -14.76
N VAL A 428 2.80 15.12 -14.81
CA VAL A 428 2.01 14.38 -13.83
C VAL A 428 2.74 14.38 -12.48
N ASP A 429 2.22 15.13 -11.50
CA ASP A 429 2.70 15.11 -10.11
C ASP A 429 1.87 14.12 -9.28
N GLU A 430 2.43 12.91 -9.11
CA GLU A 430 1.78 11.84 -8.34
C GLU A 430 1.67 12.14 -6.83
N ILE A 431 2.49 13.06 -6.31
CA ILE A 431 2.41 13.48 -4.90
C ILE A 431 1.21 14.40 -4.71
N ASN A 432 0.97 15.35 -5.62
CA ASN A 432 -0.23 16.20 -5.57
C ASN A 432 -1.51 15.37 -5.77
N MET A 433 -1.53 14.45 -6.73
CA MET A 433 -2.64 13.50 -6.90
C MET A 433 -2.91 12.65 -5.65
N PHE A 434 -1.90 12.42 -4.81
CA PHE A 434 -2.06 11.71 -3.54
C PHE A 434 -2.70 12.58 -2.45
N TYR A 435 -2.43 13.90 -2.43
CA TYR A 435 -3.00 14.85 -1.47
C TYR A 435 -4.48 15.15 -1.74
N ASP A 436 -4.85 15.42 -3.00
CA ASP A 436 -6.14 16.03 -3.38
C ASP A 436 -7.37 15.12 -3.20
N CYS A 437 -7.22 13.95 -2.58
CA CYS A 437 -8.22 12.88 -2.61
C CYS A 437 -8.28 12.02 -1.32
N ARG A 438 -7.79 12.50 -0.16
CA ARG A 438 -7.69 11.66 1.05
C ARG A 438 -8.33 12.23 2.31
N TYR A 439 -9.48 11.63 2.67
CA TYR A 439 -10.02 11.67 4.02
C TYR A 439 -9.24 10.71 4.95
N VAL A 440 -8.86 11.17 6.14
CA VAL A 440 -8.19 10.36 7.16
C VAL A 440 -9.02 10.37 8.44
N SER A 441 -9.40 9.19 8.93
CA SER A 441 -10.10 9.06 10.21
C SER A 441 -9.12 9.06 11.40
N SER A 442 -9.61 9.42 12.58
CA SER A 442 -8.80 9.39 13.82
C SER A 442 -8.32 7.98 14.18
N CYS A 443 -9.11 6.93 13.89
CA CYS A 443 -8.68 5.54 14.05
C CYS A 443 -7.59 5.14 13.05
N GLU A 444 -7.68 5.58 11.80
CA GLU A 444 -6.63 5.33 10.80
C GLU A 444 -5.32 6.02 11.22
N ALA A 445 -5.39 7.30 11.58
CA ALA A 445 -4.24 8.05 12.07
C ALA A 445 -3.62 7.41 13.31
N ALA A 446 -4.43 7.00 14.29
CA ALA A 446 -3.95 6.28 15.47
C ALA A 446 -3.25 4.95 15.11
N TRP A 447 -3.85 4.15 14.21
CA TRP A 447 -3.25 2.89 13.74
C TRP A 447 -1.86 3.12 13.12
N ARG A 448 -1.73 4.18 12.33
CA ARG A 448 -0.50 4.56 11.64
C ARG A 448 0.56 5.11 12.59
N LEU A 449 0.20 6.00 13.52
CA LEU A 449 1.11 6.54 14.53
C LEU A 449 1.68 5.41 15.42
N LEU A 450 0.83 4.48 15.84
CA LEU A 450 1.23 3.30 16.61
C LEU A 450 2.09 2.29 15.83
N GLY A 451 2.34 2.54 14.54
CA GLY A 451 3.21 1.71 13.70
C GLY A 451 2.63 0.33 13.43
N TYR A 452 1.30 0.20 13.37
CA TYR A 452 0.65 -1.08 13.11
C TYR A 452 0.65 -1.38 11.61
N GLU A 453 0.98 -2.63 11.28
CA GLU A 453 0.94 -3.11 9.90
C GLU A 453 -0.49 -3.01 9.35
N LEU A 454 -0.65 -2.39 8.18
CA LEU A 454 -1.92 -2.36 7.46
C LEU A 454 -2.21 -3.65 6.70
N GLN A 455 -1.16 -4.37 6.36
CA GLN A 455 -1.24 -5.56 5.56
C GLN A 455 -0.26 -6.60 6.04
N TYR A 456 -0.66 -7.85 5.91
CA TYR A 456 0.15 -8.99 6.26
C TYR A 456 -0.15 -10.13 5.30
N LYS A 457 0.90 -10.79 4.82
CA LYS A 457 0.83 -11.85 3.81
C LYS A 457 1.62 -13.04 4.31
N LYS A 458 1.06 -14.25 4.21
CA LYS A 458 1.80 -15.50 4.43
C LYS A 458 1.43 -16.51 3.33
N PRO A 459 2.41 -17.15 2.69
CA PRO A 459 3.86 -16.92 2.86
C PRO A 459 4.31 -15.54 2.32
N PRO A 460 5.50 -15.04 2.69
CA PRO A 460 6.05 -13.81 2.13
C PRO A 460 6.25 -13.93 0.62
N VAL A 461 6.09 -12.81 -0.11
CA VAL A 461 6.32 -12.75 -1.55
C VAL A 461 7.52 -11.86 -1.85
N GLN A 462 8.50 -12.39 -2.58
CA GLN A 462 9.68 -11.67 -3.04
C GLN A 462 9.54 -11.34 -4.52
N ARG A 463 9.56 -10.05 -4.85
CA ARG A 463 9.60 -9.62 -6.25
C ARG A 463 10.98 -9.94 -6.83
N LEU A 464 10.99 -10.62 -7.97
CA LEU A 464 12.20 -10.87 -8.74
C LEU A 464 12.24 -9.96 -9.97
N SER A 465 13.36 -9.26 -10.17
CA SER A 465 13.68 -8.60 -11.42
C SER A 465 14.47 -9.53 -12.34
N PHE A 466 14.32 -9.34 -13.65
CA PHE A 466 15.12 -9.96 -14.69
C PHE A 466 15.14 -8.98 -15.88
N HIS A 467 16.14 -9.12 -16.74
CA HIS A 467 16.38 -8.27 -17.89
C HIS A 467 17.19 -9.05 -18.92
N LEU A 468 17.24 -8.59 -20.17
CA LEU A 468 18.17 -9.12 -21.17
C LEU A 468 19.60 -8.63 -20.88
N LYS A 469 20.57 -9.20 -21.58
CA LYS A 469 21.99 -8.81 -21.44
C LYS A 469 22.15 -7.32 -21.82
N GLY A 470 22.66 -6.50 -20.90
CA GLY A 470 22.81 -5.05 -21.10
C GLY A 470 21.55 -4.22 -20.82
N GLU A 471 20.40 -4.85 -20.50
CA GLU A 471 19.16 -4.14 -20.16
C GLU A 471 18.94 -3.98 -18.65
N GLN A 472 19.98 -4.15 -17.83
CA GLN A 472 19.89 -3.86 -16.40
C GLN A 472 19.58 -2.38 -16.15
N TYR A 473 18.71 -2.12 -15.18
CA TYR A 473 18.42 -0.76 -14.75
C TYR A 473 19.56 -0.21 -13.90
N VAL A 474 20.02 0.99 -14.23
CA VAL A 474 21.04 1.72 -13.49
C VAL A 474 20.39 2.94 -12.84
N ILE A 475 20.66 3.12 -11.54
CA ILE A 475 20.19 4.27 -10.77
C ILE A 475 21.31 5.32 -10.76
N PHE A 476 20.96 6.58 -11.04
CA PHE A 476 21.89 7.70 -11.09
C PHE A 476 21.23 8.98 -10.57
N GLU A 477 22.05 9.96 -10.19
CA GLU A 477 21.63 11.28 -9.71
C GLU A 477 21.79 12.35 -10.82
N ASP A 478 21.25 13.56 -10.62
CA ASP A 478 21.24 14.61 -11.66
C ASP A 478 22.66 15.16 -11.92
N GLU A 479 23.50 15.10 -10.89
CA GLU A 479 24.89 15.54 -10.90
C GLU A 479 25.85 14.44 -11.37
N ASP A 480 25.37 13.20 -11.53
CA ASP A 480 26.18 12.09 -11.99
C ASP A 480 26.53 12.26 -13.48
N ARG A 481 27.81 12.05 -13.83
CA ARG A 481 28.21 11.92 -15.23
C ARG A 481 27.90 10.52 -15.76
N ILE A 482 27.24 10.44 -16.92
CA ILE A 482 26.77 9.15 -17.48
C ILE A 482 27.95 8.17 -17.72
N ASP A 483 29.12 8.65 -18.12
CA ASP A 483 30.34 7.86 -18.35
C ASP A 483 30.93 7.25 -17.06
N GLU A 484 30.67 7.86 -15.91
CA GLU A 484 31.04 7.31 -14.59
C GLU A 484 29.97 6.35 -14.07
N VAL A 485 28.69 6.65 -14.31
CA VAL A 485 27.54 5.82 -13.92
C VAL A 485 27.64 4.41 -14.49
N ILE A 486 27.98 4.28 -15.78
CA ILE A 486 28.10 2.97 -16.44
C ILE A 486 29.28 2.13 -15.91
N LYS A 487 30.27 2.77 -15.26
CA LYS A 487 31.43 2.09 -14.66
C LYS A 487 31.22 1.70 -13.20
N LYS A 488 30.09 2.08 -12.58
CA LYS A 488 29.79 1.73 -11.19
C LYS A 488 29.74 0.20 -11.04
N PRO A 489 30.48 -0.42 -10.09
CA PRO A 489 30.45 -1.88 -9.89
C PRO A 489 29.04 -2.44 -9.69
N THR A 490 28.18 -1.63 -9.05
CA THR A 490 26.77 -1.92 -8.77
C THR A 490 25.91 -2.15 -10.01
N VAL A 491 26.38 -1.79 -11.21
CA VAL A 491 25.71 -2.08 -12.49
C VAL A 491 25.66 -3.59 -12.74
N ASN A 492 26.73 -4.32 -12.40
CA ASN A 492 26.82 -5.77 -12.64
C ASN A 492 26.25 -6.60 -11.48
N GLU A 493 25.82 -5.96 -10.40
CA GLU A 493 25.30 -6.58 -9.19
C GLU A 493 23.77 -6.55 -9.16
N SER A 494 23.12 -6.71 -10.32
CA SER A 494 21.66 -6.79 -10.38
C SER A 494 21.18 -8.06 -9.67
N GLN A 495 19.94 -8.07 -9.16
CA GLN A 495 19.37 -9.26 -8.49
C GLN A 495 19.43 -10.51 -9.38
N PHE A 496 19.28 -10.33 -10.70
CA PHE A 496 19.28 -11.43 -11.67
C PHE A 496 20.70 -11.93 -11.97
N LEU A 497 21.65 -11.02 -12.18
CA LEU A 497 23.06 -11.38 -12.42
C LEU A 497 23.69 -12.01 -11.18
N ALA A 498 23.40 -11.46 -10.00
CA ALA A 498 23.86 -12.02 -8.73
C ALA A 498 23.30 -13.43 -8.47
N TRP A 499 22.14 -13.80 -9.03
CA TRP A 499 21.66 -15.18 -8.97
C TRP A 499 22.51 -16.12 -9.82
N MET A 500 22.94 -15.67 -10.99
CA MET A 500 23.87 -16.43 -11.83
C MET A 500 25.23 -16.63 -11.14
N GLU A 501 25.72 -15.61 -10.43
CA GLU A 501 26.92 -15.73 -9.59
C GLU A 501 26.71 -16.70 -8.42
N ALA A 502 25.55 -16.63 -7.75
CA ALA A 502 25.21 -17.58 -6.69
C ALA A 502 25.18 -19.03 -7.20
N ASN A 503 24.71 -19.27 -8.43
CA ASN A 503 24.77 -20.62 -9.04
C ASN A 503 26.21 -21.11 -9.27
N LYS A 504 27.20 -20.22 -9.44
CA LYS A 504 28.61 -20.61 -9.52
C LYS A 504 29.13 -21.04 -8.15
N ILE A 505 28.76 -20.32 -7.10
CA ILE A 505 29.25 -20.49 -5.73
C ILE A 505 28.58 -21.66 -5.00
N TYR A 506 27.25 -21.76 -5.07
CA TYR A 506 26.44 -22.68 -4.27
C TYR A 506 25.88 -23.83 -5.13
N PRO A 507 26.32 -25.09 -4.94
CA PRO A 507 25.79 -26.24 -5.66
C PRO A 507 24.27 -26.42 -5.50
N GLU A 508 23.73 -26.16 -4.32
CA GLU A 508 22.30 -26.27 -4.02
C GLU A 508 21.44 -25.21 -4.73
N ALA A 509 22.04 -24.09 -5.16
CA ALA A 509 21.34 -23.11 -5.99
C ALA A 509 21.06 -23.66 -7.39
N ARG A 510 21.93 -24.54 -7.90
CA ARG A 510 21.81 -25.14 -9.24
C ARG A 510 20.62 -26.10 -9.37
N GLU A 511 20.09 -26.58 -8.25
CA GLU A 511 18.88 -27.41 -8.22
C GLU A 511 17.59 -26.60 -8.41
N LEU A 512 17.67 -25.27 -8.31
CA LEU A 512 16.53 -24.36 -8.32
C LEU A 512 16.45 -23.58 -9.63
N THR A 513 15.22 -23.32 -10.06
CA THR A 513 14.95 -22.25 -11.02
C THR A 513 15.08 -20.89 -10.33
N TYR A 514 15.21 -19.81 -11.10
CA TYR A 514 15.28 -18.47 -10.51
C TYR A 514 14.03 -18.12 -9.69
N VAL A 515 12.85 -18.60 -10.11
CA VAL A 515 11.58 -18.40 -9.41
C VAL A 515 11.50 -19.20 -8.11
N GLU A 516 12.23 -20.30 -8.00
CA GLU A 516 12.32 -21.09 -6.76
C GLU A 516 13.38 -20.52 -5.81
N ALA A 517 14.26 -19.62 -6.25
CA ALA A 517 15.35 -19.07 -5.44
C ALA A 517 14.88 -18.55 -4.06
N PRO A 518 13.80 -17.76 -3.92
CA PRO A 518 13.36 -17.25 -2.61
C PRO A 518 12.92 -18.32 -1.61
N SER A 519 12.70 -19.57 -2.04
CA SER A 519 12.37 -20.68 -1.16
C SER A 519 13.54 -21.10 -0.27
N LYS A 520 14.77 -21.09 -0.80
CA LYS A 520 16.01 -21.49 -0.10
C LYS A 520 17.05 -20.39 0.04
N PHE A 521 16.93 -19.29 -0.70
CA PHE A 521 17.86 -18.16 -0.67
C PHE A 521 17.15 -16.85 -0.32
N VAL A 522 17.90 -15.86 0.13
CA VAL A 522 17.43 -14.50 0.39
C VAL A 522 18.32 -13.50 -0.32
N TRP A 523 17.70 -12.52 -0.97
CA TRP A 523 18.40 -11.41 -1.60
C TRP A 523 18.77 -10.37 -0.53
N ASN A 524 20.06 -10.11 -0.35
CA ASN A 524 20.54 -9.04 0.51
C ASN A 524 20.66 -7.76 -0.33
N THR A 525 19.79 -6.79 -0.11
CA THR A 525 19.80 -5.53 -0.88
C THR A 525 21.03 -4.65 -0.60
N THR A 526 21.63 -4.77 0.59
CA THR A 526 22.79 -3.95 0.99
C THR A 526 24.08 -4.52 0.41
N LEU A 527 24.27 -5.84 0.53
CA LEU A 527 25.44 -6.54 -0.01
C LEU A 527 25.29 -6.89 -1.50
N ARG A 528 24.06 -6.79 -2.04
CA ARG A 528 23.70 -7.11 -3.43
C ARG A 528 24.08 -8.53 -3.84
N GLU A 529 23.84 -9.47 -2.94
CA GLU A 529 24.13 -10.89 -3.14
C GLU A 529 22.97 -11.78 -2.67
N TRP A 530 22.98 -13.02 -3.15
CA TRP A 530 22.08 -14.07 -2.67
C TRP A 530 22.80 -14.95 -1.64
N THR A 531 22.21 -15.08 -0.47
CA THR A 531 22.74 -15.94 0.60
C THR A 531 21.74 -17.05 0.93
N PRO A 532 22.21 -18.26 1.33
CA PRO A 532 21.34 -19.30 1.84
C PRO A 532 20.47 -18.79 2.98
N ARG A 533 19.19 -19.20 2.96
CA ARG A 533 18.18 -18.73 3.91
C ARG A 533 18.19 -19.58 5.17
N ILE A 534 18.10 -18.91 6.32
CA ILE A 534 18.07 -19.56 7.65
C ILE A 534 16.63 -19.80 8.15
N ARG A 535 15.64 -19.04 7.64
CA ARG A 535 14.22 -19.05 8.09
C ARG A 535 13.27 -19.61 7.03
N GLU A 536 11.96 -19.64 7.34
CA GLU A 536 10.89 -20.02 6.37
C GLU A 536 11.07 -19.32 5.01
N GLY A 537 10.87 -20.08 3.94
CA GLY A 537 10.99 -19.64 2.55
C GLY A 537 9.94 -18.59 2.12
N ALA A 538 10.21 -17.94 0.99
CA ALA A 538 9.30 -17.00 0.34
C ALA A 538 8.89 -17.52 -1.06
N ILE A 539 7.77 -17.03 -1.58
CA ILE A 539 7.37 -17.26 -2.97
C ILE A 539 7.93 -16.13 -3.84
N ALA A 540 8.42 -16.46 -5.02
CA ALA A 540 8.79 -15.44 -6.00
C ALA A 540 7.59 -14.89 -6.78
N ARG A 541 7.67 -13.60 -7.14
CA ARG A 541 6.81 -13.00 -8.15
C ARG A 541 7.64 -12.25 -9.18
N LEU A 542 7.57 -12.72 -10.43
CA LEU A 542 8.13 -12.03 -11.59
C LEU A 542 7.20 -10.92 -12.09
N ARG A 543 7.78 -9.89 -12.73
CA ARG A 543 6.98 -8.87 -13.44
C ARG A 543 6.18 -9.52 -14.58
N TYR A 544 4.98 -9.02 -14.83
CA TYR A 544 4.26 -9.37 -16.05
C TYR A 544 5.02 -8.82 -17.26
N VAL A 545 5.14 -9.65 -18.29
CA VAL A 545 5.70 -9.27 -19.59
C VAL A 545 4.71 -9.80 -20.62
N PRO A 546 4.15 -8.93 -21.49
CA PRO A 546 3.23 -9.37 -22.53
C PRO A 546 3.96 -10.17 -23.62
N PRO A 547 3.29 -11.09 -24.34
CA PRO A 547 3.90 -11.90 -25.40
C PRO A 547 4.60 -11.08 -26.50
N ASN A 548 4.07 -9.90 -26.82
CA ASN A 548 4.64 -8.99 -27.81
C ASN A 548 5.93 -8.27 -27.37
N ALA A 549 6.41 -8.48 -26.14
CA ALA A 549 7.68 -7.92 -25.67
C ALA A 549 8.92 -8.70 -26.14
N GLY A 550 8.77 -9.62 -27.10
CA GLY A 550 9.86 -10.36 -27.72
C GLY A 550 10.69 -11.16 -26.73
N ASP A 551 12.02 -11.02 -26.79
CA ASP A 551 12.97 -11.75 -25.95
C ASP A 551 12.74 -11.58 -24.44
N ASN A 552 12.21 -10.44 -24.01
CA ASN A 552 11.84 -10.25 -22.60
C ASN A 552 10.73 -11.23 -22.18
N PHE A 553 9.80 -11.60 -23.07
CA PHE A 553 8.77 -12.61 -22.81
C PHE A 553 9.36 -14.01 -22.80
N TYR A 554 10.19 -14.35 -23.77
CA TYR A 554 10.80 -15.68 -23.85
C TYR A 554 11.74 -15.94 -22.67
N LEU A 555 12.61 -14.98 -22.33
CA LEU A 555 13.43 -15.08 -21.12
C LEU A 555 12.56 -15.24 -19.86
N ARG A 556 11.44 -14.51 -19.77
CA ARG A 556 10.49 -14.67 -18.67
C ARG A 556 9.98 -16.10 -18.56
N CYS A 557 9.68 -16.78 -19.66
CA CYS A 557 9.27 -18.18 -19.65
C CYS A 557 10.41 -19.08 -19.16
N LEU A 558 11.61 -18.90 -19.73
CA LEU A 558 12.78 -19.71 -19.43
C LEU A 558 13.22 -19.65 -17.97
N VAL A 559 13.16 -18.48 -17.33
CA VAL A 559 13.51 -18.35 -15.89
C VAL A 559 12.60 -19.13 -14.94
N ASN A 560 11.43 -19.59 -15.41
CA ASN A 560 10.55 -20.49 -14.64
C ASN A 560 10.91 -21.97 -14.79
N VAL A 561 11.77 -22.34 -15.74
CA VAL A 561 12.00 -23.74 -16.14
C VAL A 561 13.47 -24.12 -16.03
N ILE A 562 14.36 -23.26 -16.49
CA ILE A 562 15.80 -23.52 -16.50
C ILE A 562 16.39 -23.35 -15.10
N ARG A 563 17.20 -24.34 -14.71
CA ARG A 563 17.87 -24.45 -13.41
C ARG A 563 19.37 -24.23 -13.56
N GLY A 564 19.99 -23.67 -12.52
CA GLY A 564 21.44 -23.56 -12.42
C GLY A 564 22.15 -22.72 -13.50
N ALA A 565 21.43 -21.80 -14.16
CA ALA A 565 22.02 -20.88 -15.12
C ALA A 565 23.09 -20.00 -14.45
N THR A 566 24.31 -20.02 -14.99
CA THR A 566 25.47 -19.25 -14.54
C THR A 566 25.80 -18.06 -15.44
N CYS A 567 25.12 -17.95 -16.58
CA CYS A 567 25.19 -16.83 -17.51
C CYS A 567 23.88 -16.69 -18.31
N HIS A 568 23.79 -15.67 -19.16
CA HIS A 568 22.63 -15.45 -20.04
C HIS A 568 22.49 -16.53 -21.10
N GLU A 569 23.62 -17.06 -21.57
CA GLU A 569 23.71 -18.05 -22.63
C GLU A 569 23.17 -19.42 -22.18
N ASP A 570 23.27 -19.74 -20.89
CA ASP A 570 22.70 -20.96 -20.30
C ASP A 570 21.17 -21.01 -20.42
N TYR A 571 20.49 -19.85 -20.47
CA TYR A 571 19.05 -19.81 -20.70
C TYR A 571 18.65 -20.15 -22.14
N MET A 572 19.60 -20.19 -23.08
CA MET A 572 19.39 -20.63 -24.46
C MET A 572 19.88 -22.06 -24.69
N LYS A 573 20.21 -22.80 -23.62
CA LYS A 573 20.70 -24.18 -23.70
C LYS A 573 19.63 -25.15 -23.21
N VAL A 574 19.24 -26.10 -24.07
CA VAL A 574 18.24 -27.14 -23.76
C VAL A 574 18.83 -28.49 -24.14
N ASP A 575 18.82 -29.46 -23.22
CA ASP A 575 19.37 -30.82 -23.43
C ASP A 575 20.79 -30.84 -24.03
N ASN A 576 21.65 -29.94 -23.54
CA ASN A 576 23.02 -29.70 -24.02
C ASN A 576 23.16 -29.12 -25.43
N VAL A 577 22.07 -28.75 -26.10
CA VAL A 577 22.08 -28.04 -27.39
C VAL A 577 21.98 -26.54 -27.15
N GLN A 578 22.87 -25.77 -27.77
CA GLN A 578 22.84 -24.31 -27.74
C GLN A 578 21.94 -23.79 -28.86
N TYR A 579 20.93 -23.00 -28.51
CA TYR A 579 20.04 -22.35 -29.46
C TYR A 579 20.46 -20.90 -29.73
N SER A 580 20.06 -20.39 -30.90
CA SER A 580 20.36 -19.04 -31.38
C SER A 580 19.62 -17.93 -30.63
N SER A 581 18.46 -18.23 -30.04
CA SER A 581 17.62 -17.26 -29.36
C SER A 581 16.86 -17.85 -28.17
N TYR A 582 16.41 -16.98 -27.27
CA TYR A 582 15.52 -17.37 -26.16
C TYR A 582 14.20 -17.98 -26.66
N ARG A 583 13.72 -17.52 -27.81
CA ARG A 583 12.52 -18.04 -28.47
C ARG A 583 12.68 -19.50 -28.89
N ASP A 584 13.80 -19.82 -29.54
CA ASP A 584 14.09 -21.18 -30.02
C ASP A 584 14.24 -22.16 -28.85
N ALA A 585 14.87 -21.72 -27.75
CA ALA A 585 14.94 -22.50 -26.52
C ALA A 585 13.55 -22.74 -25.90
N CYS A 586 12.67 -21.74 -25.88
CA CYS A 586 11.27 -21.91 -25.46
C CYS A 586 10.53 -22.93 -26.33
N HIS A 587 10.74 -22.88 -27.65
CA HIS A 587 10.13 -23.83 -28.59
C HIS A 587 10.63 -25.25 -28.35
N ALA A 588 11.94 -25.44 -28.17
CA ALA A 588 12.54 -26.74 -27.85
C ALA A 588 11.99 -27.34 -26.55
N LEU A 589 11.69 -26.50 -25.56
CA LEU A 589 11.07 -26.91 -24.29
C LEU A 589 9.54 -27.09 -24.37
N GLY A 590 8.92 -26.88 -25.54
CA GLY A 590 7.47 -26.97 -25.72
C GLY A 590 6.67 -25.94 -24.92
N LEU A 591 7.27 -24.78 -24.62
CA LEU A 591 6.64 -23.71 -23.81
C LEU A 591 5.78 -22.77 -24.64
N LEU A 592 5.87 -22.84 -25.96
CA LEU A 592 5.08 -22.04 -26.90
C LEU A 592 3.97 -22.91 -27.49
N GLY A 593 2.76 -22.35 -27.62
CA GLY A 593 1.72 -22.97 -28.44
C GLY A 593 2.14 -22.97 -29.91
N ASP A 594 1.58 -23.89 -30.70
CA ASP A 594 1.69 -23.81 -32.14
C ASP A 594 0.65 -22.82 -32.69
N ASP A 595 0.99 -22.16 -33.80
CA ASP A 595 0.04 -21.27 -34.47
C ASP A 595 -0.89 -22.02 -35.43
N ARG A 596 -0.96 -23.35 -35.27
CA ARG A 596 -1.65 -24.24 -36.18
C ARG A 596 -3.14 -23.97 -36.17
N GLU A 597 -3.72 -23.65 -35.01
CA GLU A 597 -5.12 -23.24 -34.90
C GLU A 597 -5.47 -22.01 -35.74
N TYR A 598 -4.53 -21.06 -35.88
CA TYR A 598 -4.74 -19.85 -36.69
C TYR A 598 -4.54 -20.13 -38.17
N VAL A 599 -3.56 -20.96 -38.53
CA VAL A 599 -3.34 -21.40 -39.92
C VAL A 599 -4.54 -22.21 -40.40
N ASP A 600 -4.99 -23.19 -39.62
CA ASP A 600 -6.15 -24.02 -39.92
C ASP A 600 -7.42 -23.17 -40.00
N GLY A 601 -7.61 -22.21 -39.08
CA GLY A 601 -8.75 -21.28 -39.09
C GLY A 601 -8.77 -20.33 -40.29
N ILE A 602 -7.61 -19.80 -40.71
CA ILE A 602 -7.51 -18.97 -41.93
C ILE A 602 -7.74 -19.83 -43.18
N SER A 603 -7.19 -21.04 -43.22
CA SER A 603 -7.38 -21.99 -44.32
C SER A 603 -8.82 -22.50 -44.42
N GLU A 604 -9.55 -22.63 -43.31
CA GLU A 604 -10.97 -22.98 -43.32
C GLU A 604 -11.80 -21.79 -43.80
N ALA A 605 -11.55 -20.61 -43.25
CA ALA A 605 -12.25 -19.38 -43.62
C ALA A 605 -12.06 -19.00 -45.10
N SER A 606 -10.92 -19.36 -45.71
CA SER A 606 -10.64 -19.06 -47.11
C SER A 606 -11.60 -19.73 -48.10
N HIS A 607 -12.30 -20.80 -47.68
CA HIS A 607 -13.29 -21.47 -48.54
C HIS A 607 -14.58 -20.66 -48.73
N TRP A 608 -14.87 -19.69 -47.87
CA TRP A 608 -16.15 -18.97 -47.90
C TRP A 608 -16.03 -17.45 -47.65
N ALA A 609 -14.90 -16.96 -47.15
CA ALA A 609 -14.65 -15.54 -46.91
C ALA A 609 -13.78 -14.91 -48.01
N SER A 610 -13.99 -13.62 -48.28
CA SER A 610 -13.15 -12.87 -49.23
C SER A 610 -11.75 -12.60 -48.67
N ALA A 611 -10.76 -12.44 -49.55
CA ALA A 611 -9.39 -12.07 -49.16
C ALA A 611 -9.33 -10.74 -48.35
N ASP A 612 -10.23 -9.77 -48.60
CA ASP A 612 -10.34 -8.55 -47.78
C ASP A 612 -10.72 -8.87 -46.32
N SER A 613 -11.71 -9.74 -46.15
CA SER A 613 -12.16 -10.20 -44.83
C SER A 613 -11.06 -11.00 -44.12
N LEU A 614 -10.35 -11.86 -44.84
CA LEU A 614 -9.24 -12.64 -44.28
C LEU A 614 -8.08 -11.74 -43.86
N ARG A 615 -7.75 -10.70 -44.62
CA ARG A 615 -6.73 -9.69 -44.21
C ARG A 615 -7.14 -8.93 -42.97
N ARG A 616 -8.42 -8.54 -42.83
CA ARG A 616 -8.94 -7.89 -41.60
C ARG A 616 -8.89 -8.84 -40.40
N MET A 617 -9.20 -10.11 -40.60
CA MET A 617 -9.07 -11.14 -39.57
C MET A 617 -7.61 -11.31 -39.14
N PHE A 618 -6.69 -11.45 -40.10
CA PHE A 618 -5.26 -11.53 -39.83
C PHE A 618 -4.73 -10.29 -39.09
N ALA A 619 -5.14 -9.08 -39.52
CA ALA A 619 -4.82 -7.84 -38.81
C ALA A 619 -5.37 -7.81 -37.38
N THR A 620 -6.56 -8.38 -37.15
CA THR A 620 -7.15 -8.49 -35.80
C THR A 620 -6.34 -9.44 -34.92
N LEU A 621 -5.89 -10.58 -35.47
CA LEU A 621 -5.02 -11.54 -34.77
C LEU A 621 -3.63 -10.96 -34.45
N LEU A 622 -3.09 -10.12 -35.34
CA LEU A 622 -1.87 -9.36 -35.09
C LEU A 622 -2.06 -8.36 -33.94
N VAL A 623 -3.15 -7.59 -33.97
CA VAL A 623 -3.46 -6.58 -32.95
C VAL A 623 -3.77 -7.21 -31.59
N SER A 624 -4.39 -8.41 -31.57
CA SER A 624 -4.68 -9.12 -30.32
C SER A 624 -3.43 -9.71 -29.66
N GLY A 625 -2.32 -9.83 -30.39
CA GLY A 625 -1.07 -10.42 -29.90
C GLY A 625 -1.18 -11.91 -29.60
N SER A 626 -2.09 -12.61 -30.29
CA SER A 626 -2.37 -14.04 -30.07
C SER A 626 -1.40 -14.96 -30.82
N LEU A 627 -0.79 -14.49 -31.91
CA LEU A 627 0.10 -15.27 -32.77
C LEU A 627 1.52 -15.36 -32.19
N GLY A 628 2.07 -16.57 -32.11
CA GLY A 628 3.44 -16.86 -31.68
C GLY A 628 4.51 -16.65 -32.76
N ARG A 629 4.17 -16.85 -34.04
CA ARG A 629 4.94 -16.62 -35.29
C ARG A 629 4.07 -15.96 -36.34
N PRO A 630 3.76 -14.66 -36.20
CA PRO A 630 2.98 -13.97 -37.21
C PRO A 630 3.57 -14.09 -38.63
N GLU A 631 4.91 -14.14 -38.74
CA GLU A 631 5.62 -14.35 -40.00
C GLU A 631 5.34 -15.72 -40.62
N HIS A 632 5.31 -16.77 -39.82
CA HIS A 632 5.04 -18.13 -40.31
C HIS A 632 3.57 -18.30 -40.74
N VAL A 633 2.64 -17.74 -39.96
CA VAL A 633 1.21 -17.74 -40.32
C VAL A 633 0.99 -16.93 -41.59
N TRP A 634 1.66 -15.77 -41.73
CA TRP A 634 1.64 -14.99 -42.96
C TRP A 634 2.16 -15.81 -44.15
N GLU A 635 3.36 -16.37 -44.06
CA GLU A 635 3.99 -17.16 -45.13
C GLU A 635 3.13 -18.35 -45.55
N THR A 636 2.46 -19.00 -44.60
CA THR A 636 1.63 -20.19 -44.87
C THR A 636 0.25 -19.82 -45.45
N CYS A 637 -0.27 -18.64 -45.14
CA CYS A 637 -1.61 -18.21 -45.55
C CYS A 637 -1.62 -17.10 -46.62
N VAL A 638 -0.46 -16.65 -47.09
CA VAL A 638 -0.32 -15.49 -48.00
C VAL A 638 -1.13 -15.65 -49.28
N ASP A 639 -1.22 -16.86 -49.81
CA ASP A 639 -1.98 -17.16 -51.03
C ASP A 639 -3.48 -16.89 -50.83
N PHE A 640 -4.06 -17.32 -49.70
CA PHE A 640 -5.46 -17.03 -49.36
C PHE A 640 -5.69 -15.55 -49.08
N LEU A 641 -4.72 -14.89 -48.44
CA LEU A 641 -4.79 -13.47 -48.08
C LEU A 641 -4.63 -12.54 -49.28
N SER A 642 -4.17 -13.05 -50.43
CA SER A 642 -3.90 -12.29 -51.65
C SER A 642 -4.70 -12.76 -52.87
N ASP A 643 -5.65 -13.68 -52.71
CA ASP A 643 -6.46 -14.24 -53.81
C ASP A 643 -7.19 -13.17 -54.64
N ASP A 644 -7.57 -12.04 -54.02
CA ASP A 644 -8.24 -10.94 -54.73
C ASP A 644 -7.29 -10.02 -55.53
N ILE A 645 -5.97 -10.21 -55.46
CA ILE A 645 -4.99 -9.36 -56.15
C ILE A 645 -5.11 -9.46 -57.68
N ILE A 646 -5.55 -10.63 -58.17
CA ILE A 646 -5.76 -10.89 -59.60
C ILE A 646 -6.97 -10.10 -60.13
N TYR A 647 -7.92 -9.77 -59.27
CA TYR A 647 -9.16 -9.07 -59.62
C TYR A 647 -9.11 -7.55 -59.34
N ARG A 648 -7.98 -7.05 -58.79
CA ARG A 648 -7.76 -5.64 -58.46
C ARG A 648 -6.73 -4.94 -59.36
N GLN A 649 -6.42 -5.51 -60.53
CA GLN A 649 -5.57 -4.86 -61.55
C GLN A 649 -6.28 -3.70 -62.26
#